data_AF-A0A2T2SIF3-F1
#
_entry.id   AF-A0A2T2SIF3-F1
#
_cell.length_a   1.000
_cell.length_b   1.000
_cell.length_c   1.000
_cell.angle_alpha   90.00
_cell.angle_beta   90.00
_cell.angle_gamma   90.00
#
_symmetry.space_group_name_H-M   'P 1'
#
loop_
_entity.id
_entity.type
_entity.pdbx_description
1 polymer ?
#
loop_
_entity_poly.entity_id
_entity_poly.type
_entity_poly.pdbx_seq_one_letter_code
_entity_poly.pdbx_strand_id
1 'polypeptide(L)'
;MILDRFLWIGLCIGMLSLVVQPPDTFAQKTARVVGGPIPHEQVLNADTYEDCGLRKREVDAFVSHRPSPKRGRQATATIEVSYGSNFTPEAREAFERAADIWETHVSSPVPIQIEASFRDLGSRTLAAAGPNNFYGVDTEGDENYDAIVGDALTGAYLGEAPEPEQADIIVNVNSQRDDWHYGQGEAPAGAIDFTTVILHEIGHGLNYLDLFSVENDQGEYFTSTVEGSRVVGIYDRQVVEEQGDGSLSTLTNEDNFSNPSESLGGALTDDRLFFEGDGSAGAAAQGDGPVLPKLYAPSQFQGGSSIAHLDEDTYPFETQDALMTPFINQAETNRTPGPIMCGQFRDMGWPLGPGCDQYFAALFAVNVQEAETGPGGLTLSWSERDDADIQTYLVDRRYFEGDFETIREVDASELDGRRLTIEKLGIGVFTFRLRWVRSDGTVGTAPRTVRDTINVKNVKTEKSPPDEQERKTVELSWNVPPGTSSDFQYQIERQRGPGGSFEPVATVSQDEEADEEQERQYTAVRQTPGQYEYRVRSQDGSRNDVTSASEEVQIDFEGDVYALGPYPNPVRGRATLDLTAREDQNVNVEVYDALGRRIYMEDREVRAQAPTPISIDVSQWASGMYFLRLRGESSVGETRLVLTGALLLLGGKTEALGQDGPERLQNVGLLNVEAVTDEVMQTARSAVMGPDEAGKDGPLAVVGMELAVLYHQHRAAGANGVQALRAPTAARPKTSGDDRLSAKSRTYSPLSADGEFVTVDAIAAEDPGRLLRELRGLGLEGGATAGNVVSGRLPISSIKQAAALSSLRGMMPSYARTSVGSAESEADSAHWQPEQLGFHLGVRGRPVRRPSGCRQSGGSDYARRHPARRL
;
A
#
# COMPACT_ATOMS: atom_id res chain seq x y z
N MET A 1 6.12 12.89 81.90
CA MET A 1 5.41 13.94 81.13
C MET A 1 5.19 13.35 79.74
N ILE A 2 3.97 13.16 79.22
CA ILE A 2 2.84 14.12 79.06
C ILE A 2 3.29 15.24 78.12
N LEU A 3 2.79 15.44 76.90
CA LEU A 3 1.77 14.73 76.07
C LEU A 3 2.37 14.66 74.62
N ASP A 4 1.91 13.93 73.59
CA ASP A 4 0.73 13.12 73.23
C ASP A 4 1.21 12.09 72.14
N ARG A 5 0.50 11.30 71.31
CA ARG A 5 -0.92 10.96 71.02
C ARG A 5 -0.97 9.54 70.40
N PHE A 6 -2.12 8.89 70.34
CA PHE A 6 -2.39 7.67 69.53
C PHE A 6 -3.88 7.60 69.12
N LEU A 7 -4.21 6.85 68.04
CA LEU A 7 -5.57 6.59 67.49
C LEU A 7 -6.34 7.84 66.96
N TRP A 8 -7.05 7.77 65.83
CA TRP A 8 -8.21 6.91 65.56
C TRP A 8 -8.42 6.58 64.06
N ILE A 9 -9.28 5.60 63.77
CA ILE A 9 -9.72 5.17 62.43
C ILE A 9 -11.08 5.83 62.11
N GLY A 10 -11.31 6.30 60.87
CA GLY A 10 -12.57 6.97 60.52
C GLY A 10 -12.81 7.27 59.03
N LEU A 11 -13.18 6.23 58.27
CA LEU A 11 -14.08 6.21 57.10
C LEU A 11 -14.23 7.48 56.22
N CYS A 12 -13.81 7.40 54.94
CA CYS A 12 -14.51 8.01 53.81
C CYS A 12 -14.09 7.35 52.48
N ILE A 13 -14.98 6.58 51.85
CA ILE A 13 -14.77 6.05 50.49
C ILE A 13 -15.44 7.03 49.53
N GLY A 14 -14.63 7.84 48.83
CA GLY A 14 -15.06 8.67 47.72
C GLY A 14 -14.49 8.12 46.42
N MET A 15 -15.32 7.99 45.38
CA MET A 15 -14.86 7.57 44.06
C MET A 15 -13.98 8.67 43.44
N LEU A 16 -12.74 8.34 43.13
CA LEU A 16 -11.99 9.00 42.06
C LEU A 16 -11.82 7.97 40.94
N SER A 17 -12.63 8.08 39.90
CA SER A 17 -12.37 7.39 38.64
C SER A 17 -11.19 8.10 37.97
N LEU A 18 -9.96 7.61 38.18
CA LEU A 18 -8.88 7.97 37.27
C LEU A 18 -9.27 7.44 35.89
N VAL A 19 -9.49 8.36 34.96
CA VAL A 19 -9.34 8.06 33.54
C VAL A 19 -7.84 7.87 33.33
N VAL A 20 -7.39 6.63 33.46
CA VAL A 20 -6.10 6.22 32.91
C VAL A 20 -6.29 6.29 31.40
N GLN A 21 -5.83 7.38 30.79
CA GLN A 21 -5.54 7.36 29.36
C GLN A 21 -4.50 6.23 29.14
N PRO A 22 -4.64 5.39 28.10
CA PRO A 22 -3.53 4.52 27.72
C PRO A 22 -2.31 5.40 27.44
N PRO A 23 -1.08 4.92 27.71
CA PRO A 23 0.09 5.61 27.21
C PRO A 23 -0.02 5.69 25.68
N ASP A 24 0.22 6.86 25.11
CA ASP A 24 0.19 7.03 23.66
C ASP A 24 1.26 6.11 23.05
N THR A 25 0.81 5.15 22.24
CA THR A 25 1.69 4.16 21.60
C THR A 25 2.41 4.82 20.44
N PHE A 26 3.55 5.45 20.74
CA PHE A 26 4.58 5.75 19.75
C PHE A 26 4.81 4.50 18.92
N ALA A 27 4.47 4.58 17.64
CA ALA A 27 5.00 3.66 16.66
C ALA A 27 6.33 4.29 16.26
N GLN A 28 7.44 3.67 16.67
CA GLN A 28 8.73 4.00 16.08
C GLN A 28 8.61 3.72 14.57
N LYS A 29 9.19 4.61 13.77
CA LYS A 29 8.96 4.70 12.34
C LYS A 29 10.22 4.30 11.58
N THR A 30 10.05 3.34 10.67
CA THR A 30 10.81 3.22 9.41
C THR A 30 11.31 4.59 8.95
N ALA A 31 12.62 4.79 8.84
CA ALA A 31 13.25 6.08 8.50
C ALA A 31 12.47 6.85 7.42
N ARG A 32 12.23 8.15 7.64
CA ARG A 32 11.33 8.95 6.78
C ARG A 32 11.98 10.22 6.30
N VAL A 33 11.73 10.53 5.02
CA VAL A 33 11.74 11.90 4.53
C VAL A 33 10.57 12.65 5.15
N VAL A 34 10.86 13.85 5.65
CA VAL A 34 9.87 14.74 6.26
C VAL A 34 10.00 16.13 5.64
N GLY A 35 8.86 16.69 5.24
CA GLY A 35 8.80 17.83 4.33
C GLY A 35 8.81 17.42 2.84
N GLY A 36 9.04 18.39 1.96
CA GLY A 36 9.38 18.12 0.56
C GLY A 36 10.88 18.26 0.32
N PRO A 37 11.38 18.00 -0.90
CA PRO A 37 12.76 18.28 -1.26
C PRO A 37 13.11 19.75 -0.98
N ILE A 38 14.32 19.96 -0.44
CA ILE A 38 14.98 21.26 -0.31
C ILE A 38 16.00 21.33 -1.45
N PRO A 39 15.72 22.05 -2.56
CA PRO A 39 16.65 22.15 -3.69
C PRO A 39 18.02 22.65 -3.25
N HIS A 40 19.09 22.16 -3.88
CA HIS A 40 20.46 22.52 -3.50
C HIS A 40 20.71 24.03 -3.48
N GLU A 41 20.05 24.83 -4.33
CA GLU A 41 20.21 26.30 -4.36
C GLU A 41 19.62 27.02 -3.13
N GLN A 42 18.92 26.31 -2.24
CA GLN A 42 18.46 26.82 -0.94
C GLN A 42 19.39 26.43 0.21
N VAL A 43 20.27 25.45 0.01
CA VAL A 43 21.19 24.87 1.01
C VAL A 43 22.62 25.34 0.77
N LEU A 44 23.00 25.43 -0.50
CA LEU A 44 24.31 25.80 -1.01
C LEU A 44 24.15 27.02 -1.92
N ASN A 45 24.83 28.12 -1.59
CA ASN A 45 24.90 29.28 -2.48
C ASN A 45 25.54 28.86 -3.82
N ALA A 46 25.09 29.42 -4.95
CA ALA A 46 25.59 29.05 -6.28
C ALA A 46 27.12 29.25 -6.41
N ASP A 47 27.67 30.33 -5.83
CA ASP A 47 29.11 30.57 -5.77
C ASP A 47 29.86 29.49 -4.96
N THR A 48 29.22 28.91 -3.94
CA THR A 48 29.74 27.75 -3.19
C THR A 48 29.66 26.49 -4.06
N TYR A 49 28.51 26.21 -4.67
CA TYR A 49 28.29 25.00 -5.48
C TYR A 49 29.22 24.88 -6.69
N GLU A 50 29.58 26.00 -7.33
CA GLU A 50 30.55 26.02 -8.46
C GLU A 50 32.03 26.08 -8.00
N ASP A 51 32.32 26.31 -6.71
CA ASP A 51 33.67 26.30 -6.11
C ASP A 51 33.92 25.10 -5.16
N CYS A 52 32.89 24.27 -4.90
CA CYS A 52 32.88 22.94 -4.24
C CYS A 52 33.59 21.85 -5.03
N GLY A 53 34.81 22.12 -5.50
CA GLY A 53 35.42 21.33 -6.55
C GLY A 53 36.93 21.24 -6.48
N LEU A 54 37.46 20.06 -6.80
CA LEU A 54 38.87 19.72 -6.65
C LEU A 54 39.79 20.70 -7.40
N ARG A 55 40.89 21.13 -6.76
CA ARG A 55 41.78 22.18 -7.27
C ARG A 55 43.14 21.62 -7.70
N LYS A 56 43.74 22.19 -8.76
CA LYS A 56 45.04 21.75 -9.29
C LYS A 56 46.23 22.32 -8.51
N ARG A 57 47.21 21.47 -8.18
CA ARG A 57 48.60 21.87 -7.85
C ARG A 57 49.53 21.55 -9.03
N GLU A 58 50.30 22.55 -9.49
CA GLU A 58 51.22 22.39 -10.65
C GLU A 58 52.57 21.76 -10.25
N VAL A 59 52.50 20.52 -9.78
CA VAL A 59 53.63 19.67 -9.37
C VAL A 59 53.38 18.26 -9.92
N ASP A 60 54.38 17.62 -10.51
CA ASP A 60 54.28 16.20 -10.92
C ASP A 60 54.57 15.27 -9.71
N ALA A 61 53.55 14.57 -9.23
CA ALA A 61 53.63 13.65 -8.09
C ALA A 61 54.17 12.25 -8.45
N PHE A 62 53.76 11.68 -9.59
CA PHE A 62 54.05 10.30 -10.01
C PHE A 62 53.59 9.21 -9.02
N VAL A 63 52.47 9.44 -8.33
CA VAL A 63 51.89 8.49 -7.36
C VAL A 63 50.66 7.79 -7.93
N SER A 64 50.44 6.53 -7.55
CA SER A 64 49.34 5.70 -8.03
C SER A 64 48.74 4.83 -6.92
N HIS A 65 47.56 5.19 -6.44
CA HIS A 65 46.70 4.34 -5.62
C HIS A 65 45.58 3.82 -6.51
N ARG A 66 45.59 2.52 -6.85
CA ARG A 66 44.60 1.91 -7.77
C ARG A 66 44.19 0.52 -7.31
N PRO A 67 42.91 0.12 -7.46
CA PRO A 67 42.43 -1.20 -7.08
C PRO A 67 43.09 -2.30 -7.93
N SER A 68 43.36 -3.45 -7.32
CA SER A 68 43.98 -4.58 -8.00
C SER A 68 43.08 -5.16 -9.11
N PRO A 69 43.55 -5.37 -10.36
CA PRO A 69 42.74 -5.86 -11.49
C PRO A 69 42.22 -7.32 -11.44
N LYS A 70 41.78 -7.83 -10.28
CA LYS A 70 41.37 -9.22 -10.08
C LYS A 70 39.87 -9.39 -9.81
N ARG A 71 39.15 -9.79 -10.86
CA ARG A 71 37.89 -10.57 -10.90
C ARG A 71 36.83 -10.26 -9.83
N GLY A 72 35.70 -9.72 -10.30
CA GLY A 72 34.39 -10.11 -9.78
C GLY A 72 34.14 -9.72 -8.32
N ARG A 73 34.43 -8.47 -7.96
CA ARG A 73 33.70 -7.84 -6.85
C ARG A 73 32.23 -7.73 -7.27
N GLN A 74 31.34 -8.08 -6.37
CA GLN A 74 29.91 -7.88 -6.53
C GLN A 74 29.63 -6.39 -6.29
N ALA A 75 29.00 -5.73 -7.26
CA ALA A 75 28.43 -4.41 -7.06
C ALA A 75 27.28 -4.51 -6.05
N THR A 76 27.18 -3.52 -5.17
CA THR A 76 26.19 -3.41 -4.10
C THR A 76 25.32 -2.16 -4.22
N ALA A 77 25.66 -1.24 -5.13
CA ALA A 77 24.77 -0.20 -5.65
C ALA A 77 24.71 -0.31 -7.18
N THR A 78 23.93 0.55 -7.82
CA THR A 78 23.95 0.77 -9.27
C THR A 78 24.00 2.26 -9.52
N ILE A 79 24.87 2.73 -10.42
CA ILE A 79 25.04 4.15 -10.72
C ILE A 79 24.75 4.39 -12.20
N GLU A 80 23.73 5.19 -12.49
CA GLU A 80 23.29 5.46 -13.87
C GLU A 80 23.63 6.90 -14.26
N VAL A 81 24.45 7.08 -15.31
CA VAL A 81 25.02 8.39 -15.66
C VAL A 81 24.42 8.97 -16.95
N SER A 82 23.69 10.07 -16.80
CA SER A 82 23.15 10.89 -17.90
C SER A 82 24.20 11.90 -18.38
N TYR A 83 24.87 11.57 -19.49
CA TYR A 83 25.94 12.40 -20.04
C TYR A 83 25.46 13.47 -21.02
N GLY A 84 25.76 14.73 -20.70
CA GLY A 84 25.65 15.88 -21.60
C GLY A 84 26.41 15.69 -22.93
N SER A 85 25.95 16.39 -23.96
CA SER A 85 26.38 16.22 -25.36
C SER A 85 27.87 16.46 -25.64
N ASN A 86 28.58 17.14 -24.73
CA ASN A 86 30.01 17.45 -24.85
C ASN A 86 30.93 16.30 -24.39
N PHE A 87 30.42 15.27 -23.72
CA PHE A 87 31.23 14.12 -23.25
C PHE A 87 31.70 13.23 -24.40
N THR A 88 33.03 13.18 -24.62
CA THR A 88 33.66 12.23 -25.56
C THR A 88 33.56 10.78 -25.06
N PRO A 89 33.74 9.77 -25.93
CA PRO A 89 33.75 8.36 -25.50
C PRO A 89 34.80 8.08 -24.42
N GLU A 90 35.99 8.67 -24.53
CA GLU A 90 37.09 8.49 -23.58
C GLU A 90 36.78 9.13 -22.22
N ALA A 91 36.10 10.28 -22.21
CA ALA A 91 35.61 10.92 -20.99
C ALA A 91 34.53 10.08 -20.30
N ARG A 92 33.61 9.48 -21.06
CA ARG A 92 32.60 8.53 -20.53
C ARG A 92 33.30 7.30 -19.95
N GLU A 93 34.17 6.62 -20.71
CA GLU A 93 34.98 5.49 -20.24
C GLU A 93 35.86 5.81 -19.02
N ALA A 94 36.13 7.09 -18.73
CA ALA A 94 36.86 7.53 -17.55
C ALA A 94 35.96 7.90 -16.35
N PHE A 95 34.72 8.29 -16.61
CA PHE A 95 33.67 8.53 -15.62
C PHE A 95 33.05 7.21 -15.14
N GLU A 96 32.73 6.29 -16.05
CA GLU A 96 32.23 4.93 -15.70
C GLU A 96 33.18 4.22 -14.74
N ARG A 97 34.51 4.39 -14.90
CA ARG A 97 35.50 3.79 -13.98
C ARG A 97 35.49 4.38 -12.56
N ALA A 98 34.90 5.55 -12.36
CA ALA A 98 34.67 6.10 -11.02
C ALA A 98 33.34 5.57 -10.45
N ALA A 99 32.31 5.41 -11.29
CA ALA A 99 31.07 4.73 -10.94
C ALA A 99 31.32 3.24 -10.55
N ASP A 100 32.04 2.46 -11.37
CA ASP A 100 32.53 1.08 -11.10
C ASP A 100 33.14 0.93 -9.69
N ILE A 101 33.86 1.96 -9.23
CA ILE A 101 34.48 1.99 -7.91
C ILE A 101 33.39 2.22 -6.87
N TRP A 102 32.60 3.29 -6.97
CA TRP A 102 31.55 3.60 -6.00
C TRP A 102 30.48 2.50 -5.88
N GLU A 103 30.07 1.88 -6.98
CA GLU A 103 29.17 0.71 -7.00
C GLU A 103 29.66 -0.48 -6.14
N THR A 104 30.96 -0.56 -5.87
CA THR A 104 31.54 -1.58 -4.99
C THR A 104 31.94 -1.06 -3.61
N HIS A 105 31.87 0.25 -3.33
CA HIS A 105 32.26 0.85 -2.05
C HIS A 105 31.07 1.33 -1.21
N VAL A 106 29.96 1.74 -1.83
CA VAL A 106 28.65 1.90 -1.17
C VAL A 106 27.70 0.75 -1.52
N SER A 107 26.63 0.62 -0.75
CA SER A 107 25.51 -0.30 -0.99
C SER A 107 24.22 0.51 -1.04
N SER A 108 23.40 0.29 -2.05
CA SER A 108 22.12 0.97 -2.23
C SER A 108 21.07 0.00 -2.79
N PRO A 109 19.87 -0.08 -2.20
CA PRO A 109 18.75 -0.85 -2.73
C PRO A 109 18.13 -0.24 -4.01
N VAL A 110 18.48 1.00 -4.34
CA VAL A 110 18.00 1.74 -5.52
C VAL A 110 19.15 2.27 -6.39
N PRO A 111 18.97 2.44 -7.71
CA PRO A 111 19.94 3.11 -8.55
C PRO A 111 20.17 4.56 -8.11
N ILE A 112 21.40 5.03 -8.24
CA ILE A 112 21.80 6.42 -7.99
C ILE A 112 21.97 7.10 -9.36
N GLN A 113 21.16 8.11 -9.64
CA GLN A 113 21.11 8.83 -10.92
C GLN A 113 22.08 10.02 -10.89
N ILE A 114 22.93 10.15 -11.92
CA ILE A 114 23.91 11.23 -12.03
C ILE A 114 23.72 12.03 -13.32
N GLU A 115 23.48 13.34 -13.26
CA GLU A 115 23.61 14.23 -14.43
C GLU A 115 25.05 14.74 -14.56
N ALA A 116 25.76 14.31 -15.60
CA ALA A 116 27.15 14.70 -15.86
C ALA A 116 27.24 15.69 -17.03
N SER A 117 27.72 16.92 -16.78
CA SER A 117 27.82 17.96 -17.81
C SER A 117 29.19 18.68 -17.84
N PHE A 118 29.66 19.06 -19.03
CA PHE A 118 30.86 19.90 -19.18
C PHE A 118 30.45 21.38 -19.25
N ARG A 119 30.91 22.20 -18.29
CA ARG A 119 30.60 23.64 -18.14
C ARG A 119 31.88 24.47 -18.01
N ASP A 120 31.77 25.80 -18.04
CA ASP A 120 32.90 26.68 -17.72
C ASP A 120 32.93 26.91 -16.22
N LEU A 121 33.97 26.40 -15.53
CA LEU A 121 34.18 26.55 -14.09
C LEU A 121 35.38 27.47 -13.80
N GLY A 122 35.68 28.39 -14.71
CA GLY A 122 36.84 29.27 -14.60
C GLY A 122 38.18 28.53 -14.64
N SER A 123 39.16 29.01 -13.89
CA SER A 123 40.57 28.58 -14.01
C SER A 123 41.13 27.77 -12.85
N ARG A 124 40.37 27.59 -11.76
CA ARG A 124 40.87 27.00 -10.49
C ARG A 124 40.27 25.62 -10.22
N THR A 125 38.96 25.50 -10.43
CA THR A 125 38.14 24.30 -10.23
C THR A 125 38.31 23.31 -11.38
N LEU A 126 38.43 22.01 -11.09
CA LEU A 126 38.60 20.96 -12.10
C LEU A 126 37.28 20.32 -12.51
N ALA A 127 36.47 19.99 -11.52
CA ALA A 127 35.06 19.65 -11.60
C ALA A 127 34.43 20.10 -10.25
N ALA A 128 33.11 20.06 -10.13
CA ALA A 128 32.38 20.32 -8.89
C ALA A 128 31.10 19.49 -8.89
N ALA A 129 30.68 18.98 -7.74
CA ALA A 129 29.50 18.14 -7.61
C ALA A 129 28.84 18.20 -6.22
N GLY A 130 27.57 17.79 -6.18
CA GLY A 130 26.82 17.62 -4.94
C GLY A 130 25.45 16.99 -5.21
N PRO A 131 24.65 16.75 -4.14
CA PRO A 131 23.25 16.39 -4.27
C PRO A 131 22.46 17.39 -5.12
N ASN A 132 21.35 16.95 -5.71
CA ASN A 132 20.41 17.79 -6.44
C ASN A 132 19.42 18.47 -5.48
N ASN A 133 18.95 17.72 -4.49
CA ASN A 133 18.13 18.18 -3.38
C ASN A 133 18.66 17.64 -2.05
N PHE A 134 18.12 18.17 -0.96
CA PHE A 134 18.32 17.68 0.38
C PHE A 134 16.97 17.41 1.06
N TYR A 135 16.95 16.48 2.00
CA TYR A 135 15.76 16.05 2.72
C TYR A 135 16.03 16.07 4.22
N GLY A 136 15.03 16.49 5.00
CA GLY A 136 15.00 16.23 6.43
C GLY A 136 14.70 14.75 6.65
N VAL A 137 15.60 14.04 7.33
CA VAL A 137 15.44 12.61 7.63
C VAL A 137 15.40 12.35 9.14
N ASP A 138 14.45 11.49 9.53
CA ASP A 138 14.44 10.76 10.81
C ASP A 138 15.34 9.52 10.63
N THR A 139 16.47 9.45 11.36
CA THR A 139 17.47 8.37 11.20
C THR A 139 17.39 7.32 12.30
N GLU A 140 16.95 7.70 13.50
CA GLU A 140 16.78 6.79 14.64
C GLU A 140 15.34 6.23 14.75
N GLY A 141 14.42 6.75 13.95
CA GLY A 141 13.00 6.35 13.83
C GLY A 141 12.09 6.94 14.91
N ASP A 142 12.61 7.80 15.77
CA ASP A 142 12.02 8.15 17.08
C ASP A 142 11.03 9.32 17.04
N GLU A 143 10.66 9.78 15.84
CA GLU A 143 9.87 10.98 15.55
C GLU A 143 10.59 12.33 15.81
N ASN A 144 11.89 12.33 16.14
CA ASN A 144 12.75 13.50 15.97
C ASN A 144 13.40 13.49 14.57
N TYR A 145 13.96 14.63 14.18
CA TYR A 145 14.53 14.82 12.84
C TYR A 145 16.04 15.07 12.96
N ASP A 146 16.81 14.17 12.38
CA ASP A 146 18.21 13.91 12.76
C ASP A 146 19.23 14.37 11.74
N ALA A 147 18.85 14.59 10.48
CA ALA A 147 19.78 15.12 9.52
C ALA A 147 19.11 15.85 8.37
N ILE A 148 19.92 16.69 7.72
CA ILE A 148 19.78 17.07 6.33
C ILE A 148 20.75 16.16 5.56
N VAL A 149 20.22 15.36 4.64
CA VAL A 149 21.01 14.50 3.72
C VAL A 149 20.55 14.69 2.28
N GLY A 150 21.37 14.30 1.31
CA GLY A 150 21.08 14.43 -0.12
C GLY A 150 20.21 13.29 -0.67
N ASP A 151 19.79 13.37 -1.93
CA ASP A 151 18.92 12.38 -2.57
C ASP A 151 19.48 10.94 -2.49
N ALA A 152 20.76 10.74 -2.81
CA ALA A 152 21.39 9.42 -2.86
C ALA A 152 21.39 8.69 -1.50
N LEU A 153 21.76 9.40 -0.42
CA LEU A 153 21.73 8.85 0.95
C LEU A 153 20.29 8.70 1.46
N THR A 154 19.38 9.58 1.04
CA THR A 154 17.94 9.43 1.30
C THR A 154 17.39 8.13 0.71
N GLY A 155 17.65 7.86 -0.57
CA GLY A 155 17.22 6.63 -1.23
C GLY A 155 17.81 5.37 -0.59
N ALA A 156 19.06 5.43 -0.14
CA ALA A 156 19.72 4.35 0.59
C ALA A 156 19.07 4.06 1.96
N TYR A 157 18.56 5.08 2.66
CA TYR A 157 17.81 4.91 3.91
C TYR A 157 16.39 4.38 3.71
N LEU A 158 15.63 4.94 2.75
CA LEU A 158 14.23 4.59 2.55
C LEU A 158 14.03 3.19 1.96
N GLY A 159 14.92 2.77 1.05
CA GLY A 159 14.68 1.61 0.18
C GLY A 159 13.95 1.94 -1.12
N GLU A 160 13.57 3.20 -1.32
CA GLU A 160 12.96 3.76 -2.52
C GLU A 160 13.59 5.14 -2.82
N ALA A 161 13.78 5.48 -4.09
CA ALA A 161 14.34 6.79 -4.47
C ALA A 161 13.29 7.89 -4.24
N PRO A 162 13.65 9.04 -3.64
CA PRO A 162 12.67 10.07 -3.27
C PRO A 162 12.03 10.75 -4.49
N GLU A 163 12.79 10.96 -5.56
CA GLU A 163 12.37 11.65 -6.79
C GLU A 163 12.90 10.89 -8.04
N PRO A 164 12.34 9.71 -8.38
CA PRO A 164 12.94 8.76 -9.35
C PRO A 164 12.95 9.21 -10.82
N GLU A 165 12.39 10.39 -11.15
CA GLU A 165 12.51 11.02 -12.47
C GLU A 165 13.59 12.12 -12.53
N GLN A 166 14.30 12.37 -11.42
CA GLN A 166 15.34 13.37 -11.29
C GLN A 166 16.73 12.72 -11.12
N ALA A 167 17.80 13.51 -11.23
CA ALA A 167 19.13 13.08 -10.82
C ALA A 167 19.28 13.22 -9.30
N ASP A 168 19.98 12.27 -8.66
CA ASP A 168 20.37 12.36 -7.26
C ASP A 168 21.63 13.23 -7.07
N ILE A 169 22.52 13.19 -8.07
CA ILE A 169 23.81 13.90 -8.06
C ILE A 169 23.96 14.69 -9.36
N ILE A 170 24.43 15.93 -9.28
CA ILE A 170 24.87 16.69 -10.45
C ILE A 170 26.39 16.79 -10.42
N VAL A 171 27.05 16.47 -11.54
CA VAL A 171 28.51 16.59 -11.71
C VAL A 171 28.83 17.52 -12.87
N ASN A 172 29.49 18.64 -12.56
CA ASN A 172 29.93 19.63 -13.52
C ASN A 172 31.44 19.54 -13.72
N VAL A 173 31.91 19.38 -14.95
CA VAL A 173 33.33 19.20 -15.27
C VAL A 173 33.85 20.37 -16.07
N ASN A 174 35.05 20.87 -15.77
CA ASN A 174 35.58 22.08 -16.39
C ASN A 174 35.97 21.83 -17.88
N SER A 175 35.25 22.51 -18.76
CA SER A 175 35.39 22.49 -20.22
C SER A 175 36.54 23.35 -20.77
N GLN A 176 37.15 24.21 -19.95
CA GLN A 176 38.28 25.06 -20.36
C GLN A 176 39.64 24.34 -20.29
N ARG A 177 39.66 23.03 -20.05
CA ARG A 177 40.87 22.23 -19.81
C ARG A 177 41.20 21.26 -20.95
N ASP A 178 42.48 21.17 -21.29
CA ASP A 178 43.05 20.21 -22.24
C ASP A 178 44.12 19.28 -21.63
N ASP A 179 44.44 19.41 -20.33
CA ASP A 179 45.42 18.60 -19.58
C ASP A 179 44.85 17.32 -18.94
N TRP A 180 43.69 16.85 -19.42
CA TRP A 180 43.01 15.64 -18.93
C TRP A 180 43.65 14.33 -19.43
N HIS A 181 43.88 13.39 -18.52
CA HIS A 181 44.22 11.99 -18.83
C HIS A 181 43.02 11.06 -18.57
N TYR A 182 42.49 10.50 -19.66
CA TYR A 182 41.35 9.58 -19.64
C TYR A 182 41.76 8.09 -19.60
N GLY A 183 43.06 7.78 -19.55
CA GLY A 183 43.57 6.42 -19.73
C GLY A 183 43.45 5.52 -18.48
N GLN A 184 43.36 4.20 -18.69
CA GLN A 184 43.37 3.24 -17.57
C GLN A 184 44.72 3.19 -16.81
N GLY A 185 45.83 3.53 -17.49
CA GLY A 185 47.16 3.65 -16.88
C GLY A 185 47.34 4.87 -15.97
N GLU A 186 48.52 5.02 -15.39
CA GLU A 186 48.94 6.22 -14.63
C GLU A 186 48.82 7.49 -15.48
N ALA A 187 48.49 8.61 -14.84
CA ALA A 187 48.56 9.92 -15.48
C ALA A 187 50.04 10.29 -15.78
N PRO A 188 50.37 10.72 -17.01
CA PRO A 188 51.71 11.14 -17.35
C PRO A 188 52.05 12.53 -16.78
N ALA A 189 53.34 12.86 -16.77
CA ALA A 189 53.84 14.20 -16.42
C ALA A 189 53.06 15.31 -17.15
N GLY A 190 52.62 16.31 -16.38
CA GLY A 190 51.83 17.44 -16.86
C GLY A 190 50.32 17.20 -16.96
N ALA A 191 49.82 15.98 -16.83
CA ALA A 191 48.39 15.66 -16.95
C ALA A 191 47.69 15.39 -15.61
N ILE A 192 46.37 15.52 -15.58
CA ILE A 192 45.50 15.29 -14.42
C ILE A 192 44.66 14.03 -14.67
N ASP A 193 44.60 13.10 -13.71
CA ASP A 193 43.78 11.89 -13.88
C ASP A 193 42.28 12.19 -13.80
N PHE A 194 41.57 12.01 -14.92
CA PHE A 194 40.14 12.30 -14.98
C PHE A 194 39.32 11.38 -14.07
N THR A 195 39.71 10.10 -13.96
CA THR A 195 39.00 9.15 -13.09
C THR A 195 39.20 9.47 -11.61
N THR A 196 40.37 9.95 -11.19
CA THR A 196 40.59 10.48 -9.83
C THR A 196 39.65 11.64 -9.52
N VAL A 197 39.57 12.64 -10.40
CA VAL A 197 38.71 13.81 -10.17
C VAL A 197 37.24 13.38 -10.09
N ILE A 198 36.71 12.61 -11.05
CA ILE A 198 35.31 12.17 -10.99
C ILE A 198 35.04 11.29 -9.75
N LEU A 199 36.01 10.49 -9.28
CA LEU A 199 35.82 9.68 -8.06
C LEU A 199 35.66 10.55 -6.81
N HIS A 200 36.42 11.65 -6.72
CA HIS A 200 36.30 12.68 -5.68
C HIS A 200 34.96 13.40 -5.77
N GLU A 201 34.57 13.89 -6.95
CA GLU A 201 33.30 14.60 -7.16
C GLU A 201 32.07 13.74 -6.81
N ILE A 202 32.03 12.47 -7.22
CA ILE A 202 30.94 11.57 -6.82
C ILE A 202 30.94 11.37 -5.29
N GLY A 203 32.08 11.49 -4.61
CA GLY A 203 32.16 11.55 -3.15
C GLY A 203 31.35 12.69 -2.54
N HIS A 204 31.50 13.92 -3.04
CA HIS A 204 30.69 15.08 -2.63
C HIS A 204 29.19 14.84 -2.92
N GLY A 205 28.86 14.26 -4.07
CA GLY A 205 27.50 13.84 -4.42
C GLY A 205 26.90 12.81 -3.46
N LEU A 206 27.71 11.86 -2.97
CA LEU A 206 27.35 10.85 -1.96
C LEU A 206 27.43 11.40 -0.52
N ASN A 207 27.09 12.66 -0.32
CA ASN A 207 27.08 13.37 0.97
C ASN A 207 28.42 13.59 1.67
N TYR A 208 29.59 13.46 1.01
CA TYR A 208 30.84 14.03 1.55
C TYR A 208 30.88 15.56 1.39
N LEU A 209 29.98 16.29 2.04
CA LEU A 209 30.00 17.75 2.04
C LEU A 209 29.56 18.32 3.39
N ASP A 210 30.14 19.46 3.74
CA ASP A 210 29.72 20.29 4.85
C ASP A 210 28.81 21.43 4.37
N LEU A 211 28.02 21.99 5.28
CA LEU A 211 27.13 23.13 5.00
C LEU A 211 27.56 24.40 5.76
N PHE A 212 28.85 24.55 6.07
CA PHE A 212 29.38 25.76 6.72
C PHE A 212 29.68 26.89 5.71
N SER A 213 29.68 28.12 6.21
CA SER A 213 30.16 29.29 5.47
C SER A 213 30.77 30.32 6.44
N VAL A 214 31.55 31.27 5.89
CA VAL A 214 32.09 32.40 6.65
C VAL A 214 31.86 33.70 5.89
N GLU A 215 31.03 34.59 6.45
CA GLU A 215 30.75 35.92 5.91
C GLU A 215 31.05 37.02 6.94
N ASN A 216 31.90 37.98 6.56
CA ASN A 216 32.26 39.14 7.39
C ASN A 216 32.77 38.73 8.79
N ASP A 217 33.71 37.78 8.82
CA ASP A 217 34.31 37.16 10.02
C ASP A 217 33.34 36.36 10.92
N GLN A 218 32.06 36.25 10.56
CA GLN A 218 31.09 35.36 11.22
C GLN A 218 30.98 34.03 10.47
N GLY A 219 31.04 32.93 11.20
CA GLY A 219 30.72 31.60 10.67
C GLY A 219 29.24 31.28 10.80
N GLU A 220 28.70 30.52 9.85
CA GLU A 220 27.32 30.02 9.83
C GLU A 220 27.32 28.53 9.38
N TYR A 221 26.33 27.74 9.79
CA TYR A 221 25.98 26.46 9.17
C TYR A 221 24.52 26.44 8.73
N PHE A 222 24.22 25.76 7.62
CA PHE A 222 22.84 25.60 7.18
C PHE A 222 22.02 24.81 8.20
N THR A 223 20.83 25.32 8.50
CA THR A 223 19.86 24.65 9.37
C THR A 223 18.44 24.94 8.92
N SER A 224 17.56 23.97 9.07
CA SER A 224 16.15 24.07 8.70
C SER A 224 15.26 23.59 9.85
N THR A 225 14.02 24.09 9.90
CA THR A 225 13.01 23.62 10.86
C THR A 225 12.01 22.74 10.12
N VAL A 226 12.21 21.43 10.19
CA VAL A 226 11.33 20.43 9.59
C VAL A 226 10.32 19.98 10.65
N GLU A 227 9.01 20.16 10.36
CA GLU A 227 7.84 19.88 11.22
C GLU A 227 7.86 20.40 12.69
N GLY A 228 8.91 21.10 13.11
CA GLY A 228 9.09 21.68 14.45
C GLY A 228 10.48 21.51 15.04
N SER A 229 11.27 20.54 14.54
CA SER A 229 12.61 20.22 15.04
C SER A 229 13.69 20.83 14.14
N ARG A 230 14.83 21.20 14.73
CA ARG A 230 15.96 21.86 14.04
C ARG A 230 16.91 20.80 13.46
N VAL A 231 16.91 20.65 12.14
CA VAL A 231 17.84 19.78 11.40
C VAL A 231 19.07 20.55 10.92
N VAL A 232 20.19 19.85 10.77
CA VAL A 232 21.51 20.34 10.29
C VAL A 232 22.13 19.28 9.38
N GLY A 233 23.15 19.61 8.59
CA GLY A 233 23.84 18.63 7.73
C GLY A 233 24.36 17.42 8.51
N ILE A 234 24.25 16.21 7.94
CA ILE A 234 24.74 15.00 8.60
C ILE A 234 26.24 15.12 8.95
N TYR A 235 27.06 15.53 7.99
CA TYR A 235 28.52 15.73 8.12
C TYR A 235 28.82 16.76 9.23
N ASP A 236 28.10 17.90 9.24
CA ASP A 236 28.25 18.99 10.21
C ASP A 236 28.02 18.56 11.67
N ARG A 237 27.30 17.45 11.91
CA ARG A 237 27.14 16.88 13.26
C ARG A 237 28.40 16.19 13.77
N GLN A 238 29.30 15.72 12.89
CA GLN A 238 30.56 15.09 13.27
C GLN A 238 31.74 16.08 13.30
N VAL A 239 31.58 17.33 12.85
CA VAL A 239 32.68 18.31 12.86
C VAL A 239 32.87 18.91 14.27
N VAL A 240 34.06 18.68 14.83
CA VAL A 240 34.45 19.11 16.19
C VAL A 240 35.74 19.95 16.17
N GLU A 241 35.84 20.94 17.06
CA GLU A 241 37.07 21.68 17.33
C GLU A 241 37.80 21.11 18.56
N GLU A 242 39.09 20.77 18.43
CA GLU A 242 39.96 20.44 19.58
C GLU A 242 40.32 21.71 20.35
N GLN A 243 39.85 21.80 21.60
CA GLN A 243 40.13 22.91 22.50
C GLN A 243 41.55 22.84 23.09
N GLY A 244 42.06 23.99 23.57
CA GLY A 244 43.41 24.10 24.14
C GLY A 244 43.70 23.31 25.42
N ASP A 245 42.74 22.52 25.93
CA ASP A 245 42.92 21.54 27.02
C ASP A 245 42.76 20.07 26.57
N GLY A 246 42.51 19.82 25.28
CA GLY A 246 42.27 18.49 24.69
C GLY A 246 40.82 18.01 24.79
N SER A 247 39.87 18.88 25.15
CA SER A 247 38.43 18.59 24.99
C SER A 247 37.96 18.88 23.55
N LEU A 248 36.88 18.23 23.13
CA LEU A 248 36.27 18.42 21.80
C LEU A 248 35.00 19.26 21.93
N SER A 249 34.66 20.05 20.91
CA SER A 249 33.43 20.83 20.86
C SER A 249 32.80 20.80 19.48
N THR A 250 31.62 20.18 19.37
CA THR A 250 30.83 20.09 18.13
C THR A 250 30.39 21.47 17.66
N LEU A 251 30.65 21.79 16.38
CA LEU A 251 30.37 23.12 15.81
C LEU A 251 28.88 23.43 15.67
N THR A 252 28.05 22.41 15.48
CA THR A 252 26.59 22.54 15.31
C THR A 252 25.80 22.67 16.63
N ASN A 253 26.47 22.73 17.78
CA ASN A 253 25.83 22.90 19.09
C ASN A 253 25.72 24.39 19.47
N GLU A 254 24.49 24.93 19.55
CA GLU A 254 24.25 26.34 19.90
C GLU A 254 24.67 26.75 21.33
N ASP A 255 24.79 25.82 22.28
CA ASP A 255 25.33 26.10 23.62
C ASP A 255 26.85 26.39 23.58
N ASN A 256 27.55 25.91 22.54
CA ASN A 256 28.97 26.16 22.29
C ASN A 256 29.16 27.32 21.29
N PHE A 257 28.48 27.24 20.14
CA PHE A 257 28.62 28.14 19.00
C PHE A 257 27.25 28.60 18.50
N SER A 258 26.89 29.86 18.80
CA SER A 258 25.69 30.47 18.23
C SER A 258 25.80 30.57 16.70
N ASN A 259 24.67 30.41 16.01
CA ASN A 259 24.62 30.38 14.55
C ASN A 259 23.84 31.60 14.00
N PRO A 260 24.45 32.50 13.21
CA PRO A 260 25.88 32.65 12.96
C PRO A 260 26.65 33.29 14.16
N SER A 261 27.99 33.19 14.18
CA SER A 261 28.83 33.94 15.15
C SER A 261 30.30 34.10 14.74
N GLU A 262 30.96 35.14 15.26
CA GLU A 262 32.42 35.34 15.17
C GLU A 262 33.20 34.17 15.78
N SER A 263 32.67 33.55 16.86
CA SER A 263 33.25 32.36 17.50
C SER A 263 33.27 31.15 16.58
N LEU A 264 32.18 30.92 15.84
CA LEU A 264 32.14 29.86 14.82
C LEU A 264 33.10 30.20 13.66
N GLY A 265 33.11 31.45 13.18
CA GLY A 265 34.02 31.89 12.11
C GLY A 265 35.50 31.68 12.44
N GLY A 266 35.88 31.89 13.71
CA GLY A 266 37.19 31.53 14.23
C GLY A 266 37.48 30.02 14.18
N ALA A 267 36.58 29.18 14.71
CA ALA A 267 36.76 27.72 14.70
C ALA A 267 36.87 27.15 13.28
N LEU A 268 36.09 27.67 12.32
CA LEU A 268 36.14 27.31 10.89
C LEU A 268 37.46 27.71 10.18
N THR A 269 38.38 28.43 10.85
CA THR A 269 39.62 28.95 10.25
C THR A 269 40.90 28.77 11.09
N ASP A 270 40.88 27.99 12.18
CA ASP A 270 42.01 27.87 13.13
C ASP A 270 42.75 26.52 13.11
N ASP A 271 42.67 25.73 12.03
CA ASP A 271 43.43 24.48 11.81
C ASP A 271 43.23 23.36 12.88
N ARG A 272 42.23 23.49 13.76
CA ARG A 272 41.95 22.57 14.89
C ARG A 272 40.67 21.73 14.70
N LEU A 273 40.20 21.55 13.47
CA LEU A 273 38.98 20.79 13.16
C LEU A 273 39.25 19.32 12.84
N PHE A 274 38.37 18.48 13.38
CA PHE A 274 38.41 17.03 13.22
C PHE A 274 37.00 16.48 12.93
N PHE A 275 36.94 15.27 12.40
CA PHE A 275 35.71 14.49 12.26
C PHE A 275 35.60 13.47 13.41
N GLU A 276 34.48 13.44 14.12
CA GLU A 276 34.22 12.53 15.24
C GLU A 276 33.26 11.40 14.83
N GLY A 277 33.74 10.16 14.87
CA GLY A 277 32.92 8.96 14.64
C GLY A 277 33.70 7.64 14.79
N ASP A 278 33.02 6.56 15.18
CA ASP A 278 33.65 5.27 15.52
C ASP A 278 34.31 4.59 14.30
N GLY A 279 33.72 4.71 13.11
CA GLY A 279 34.23 4.14 11.86
C GLY A 279 35.44 4.90 11.35
N SER A 280 35.35 6.22 11.28
CA SER A 280 36.39 7.13 10.82
C SER A 280 37.58 7.20 11.78
N ALA A 281 37.37 7.24 13.10
CA ALA A 281 38.44 7.18 14.08
C ALA A 281 39.14 5.80 14.09
N GLY A 282 38.34 4.72 13.98
CA GLY A 282 38.87 3.38 13.79
C GLY A 282 39.74 3.28 12.53
N ALA A 283 39.28 3.83 11.41
CA ALA A 283 40.04 3.89 10.16
C ALA A 283 41.36 4.67 10.29
N ALA A 284 41.31 5.89 10.85
CA ALA A 284 42.46 6.75 11.01
C ALA A 284 43.54 6.14 11.93
N ALA A 285 43.13 5.41 12.98
CA ALA A 285 44.03 4.68 13.88
C ALA A 285 44.82 3.51 13.23
N GLN A 286 44.62 3.21 11.94
CA GLN A 286 45.47 2.30 11.15
C GLN A 286 46.54 3.02 10.32
N GLY A 287 46.43 4.34 10.15
CA GLY A 287 47.37 5.17 9.41
C GLY A 287 48.44 5.83 10.29
N ASP A 288 49.25 6.69 9.69
CA ASP A 288 50.28 7.49 10.37
C ASP A 288 49.75 8.85 10.90
N GLY A 289 48.43 9.11 10.76
CA GLY A 289 47.76 10.35 11.16
C GLY A 289 47.23 10.37 12.60
N PRO A 290 46.52 11.44 12.99
CA PRO A 290 45.80 11.52 14.26
C PRO A 290 44.65 10.49 14.35
N VAL A 291 44.23 10.17 15.59
CA VAL A 291 43.20 9.15 15.87
C VAL A 291 41.81 9.59 15.43
N LEU A 292 41.51 10.90 15.44
CA LEU A 292 40.38 11.47 14.72
C LEU A 292 40.90 12.04 13.39
N PRO A 293 40.20 11.87 12.25
CA PRO A 293 40.59 12.50 11.00
C PRO A 293 40.68 14.02 11.12
N LYS A 294 41.83 14.61 10.80
CA LYS A 294 41.98 16.08 10.72
C LYS A 294 41.38 16.61 9.42
N LEU A 295 40.57 17.65 9.52
CA LEU A 295 39.92 18.32 8.41
C LEU A 295 40.70 19.57 7.97
N TYR A 296 40.61 19.93 6.70
CA TYR A 296 41.28 21.10 6.14
C TYR A 296 40.59 22.40 6.57
N ALA A 297 41.08 23.04 7.64
CA ALA A 297 40.53 24.27 8.23
C ALA A 297 41.52 25.46 8.11
N PRO A 298 41.80 25.94 6.88
CA PRO A 298 42.80 26.97 6.62
C PRO A 298 42.47 28.34 7.22
N SER A 299 43.51 29.11 7.55
CA SER A 299 43.44 30.50 8.07
C SER A 299 42.80 31.55 7.13
N GLN A 300 42.29 31.13 5.98
CA GLN A 300 41.28 31.84 5.20
C GLN A 300 40.27 30.79 4.73
N PHE A 301 39.01 30.92 5.16
CA PHE A 301 37.94 30.01 4.73
C PHE A 301 37.84 30.01 3.20
N GLN A 302 37.84 28.83 2.62
CA GLN A 302 37.70 28.61 1.18
C GLN A 302 36.39 27.88 0.97
N GLY A 303 35.35 28.62 0.56
CA GLY A 303 34.07 28.02 0.18
C GLY A 303 34.31 26.87 -0.81
N GLY A 304 33.73 25.70 -0.50
CA GLY A 304 33.89 24.51 -1.32
C GLY A 304 35.27 23.82 -1.27
N SER A 305 36.16 24.20 -0.36
CA SER A 305 37.41 23.46 -0.12
C SER A 305 37.80 23.33 1.35
N SER A 306 37.29 24.20 2.23
CA SER A 306 37.40 24.04 3.68
C SER A 306 36.48 22.91 4.16
N ILE A 307 36.88 22.20 5.22
CA ILE A 307 36.07 21.27 6.05
C ILE A 307 35.59 19.98 5.37
N ALA A 308 34.91 20.03 4.21
CA ALA A 308 34.56 18.87 3.38
C ALA A 308 35.77 18.18 2.71
N HIS A 309 36.97 18.33 3.28
CA HIS A 309 38.22 17.74 2.82
C HIS A 309 39.13 17.39 4.01
N LEU A 310 39.89 16.30 3.87
CA LEU A 310 40.96 15.91 4.78
C LEU A 310 42.14 16.89 4.65
N ASP A 311 42.86 17.10 5.76
CA ASP A 311 44.01 18.00 5.79
C ASP A 311 45.19 17.51 4.93
N GLU A 312 45.51 18.24 3.86
CA GLU A 312 46.59 17.98 2.89
C GLU A 312 47.98 17.78 3.54
N ASP A 313 48.29 18.52 4.62
CA ASP A 313 49.59 18.40 5.31
C ASP A 313 49.65 17.15 6.21
N THR A 314 48.49 16.60 6.61
CA THR A 314 48.37 15.37 7.42
C THR A 314 48.19 14.12 6.56
N TYR A 315 47.48 14.23 5.43
CA TYR A 315 47.16 13.14 4.51
C TYR A 315 47.67 13.44 3.09
N PRO A 316 48.99 13.68 2.90
CA PRO A 316 49.53 14.08 1.61
C PRO A 316 49.35 13.00 0.54
N PHE A 317 49.52 13.40 -0.72
CA PHE A 317 49.24 12.60 -1.93
C PHE A 317 49.95 11.22 -2.02
N GLU A 318 50.97 10.94 -1.21
CA GLU A 318 51.55 9.59 -1.07
C GLU A 318 50.72 8.62 -0.21
N THR A 319 49.67 9.11 0.47
CA THR A 319 48.79 8.33 1.35
C THR A 319 47.58 7.75 0.62
N GLN A 320 47.11 6.59 1.09
CA GLN A 320 45.91 5.92 0.55
C GLN A 320 44.59 6.68 0.81
N ASP A 321 44.61 7.68 1.69
CA ASP A 321 43.47 8.49 2.13
C ASP A 321 43.39 9.85 1.39
N ALA A 322 44.40 10.19 0.59
CA ALA A 322 44.52 11.48 -0.07
C ALA A 322 43.44 11.80 -1.13
N LEU A 323 42.45 10.93 -1.37
CA LEU A 323 41.43 11.17 -2.40
C LEU A 323 40.60 12.42 -2.07
N MET A 324 40.20 12.59 -0.80
CA MET A 324 39.38 13.72 -0.36
C MET A 324 40.22 14.83 0.29
N THR A 325 41.44 15.06 -0.18
CA THR A 325 42.16 16.33 0.08
C THR A 325 41.72 17.37 -0.96
N PRO A 326 41.85 18.69 -0.70
CA PRO A 326 41.30 19.71 -1.59
C PRO A 326 42.17 20.00 -2.83
N PHE A 327 43.30 19.29 -2.99
CA PHE A 327 44.25 19.51 -4.08
C PHE A 327 44.71 18.21 -4.75
N ILE A 328 44.69 18.17 -6.09
CA ILE A 328 45.28 17.09 -6.89
C ILE A 328 46.52 17.58 -7.64
N ASN A 329 47.55 16.75 -7.68
CA ASN A 329 48.82 17.02 -8.37
C ASN A 329 48.76 16.54 -9.83
N GLN A 330 49.66 17.03 -10.67
CA GLN A 330 49.89 16.45 -11.99
C GLN A 330 50.59 15.09 -11.83
N ALA A 331 50.39 14.17 -12.77
CA ALA A 331 50.88 12.79 -12.70
C ALA A 331 50.49 12.02 -11.41
N GLU A 332 49.43 12.45 -10.73
CA GLU A 332 48.79 11.73 -9.64
C GLU A 332 47.69 10.81 -10.19
N THR A 333 47.43 9.69 -9.52
CA THR A 333 46.37 8.75 -9.92
C THR A 333 45.85 8.03 -8.68
N ASN A 334 45.01 8.71 -7.91
CA ASN A 334 44.30 8.12 -6.76
C ASN A 334 42.90 7.66 -7.19
N ARG A 335 42.64 6.36 -7.16
CA ARG A 335 41.37 5.75 -7.58
C ARG A 335 40.85 4.79 -6.51
N THR A 336 40.97 5.20 -5.26
CA THR A 336 40.51 4.47 -4.07
C THR A 336 39.99 5.47 -3.03
N PRO A 337 38.78 5.33 -2.49
CA PRO A 337 38.25 6.23 -1.45
C PRO A 337 39.13 6.35 -0.18
N GLY A 338 39.90 5.31 0.14
CA GLY A 338 40.69 5.24 1.37
C GLY A 338 39.88 4.78 2.59
N PRO A 339 40.53 4.22 3.62
CA PRO A 339 39.85 3.79 4.84
C PRO A 339 39.14 4.92 5.58
N ILE A 340 39.71 6.14 5.65
CA ILE A 340 39.14 7.26 6.41
C ILE A 340 37.81 7.72 5.81
N MET A 341 37.76 7.98 4.50
CA MET A 341 36.51 8.36 3.81
C MET A 341 35.44 7.27 3.95
N CYS A 342 35.83 6.00 3.78
CA CYS A 342 34.95 4.85 4.03
C CYS A 342 34.44 4.78 5.49
N GLY A 343 35.19 5.32 6.45
CA GLY A 343 34.80 5.41 7.85
C GLY A 343 33.79 6.52 8.08
N GLN A 344 34.05 7.70 7.52
CA GLN A 344 33.14 8.86 7.60
C GLN A 344 31.81 8.56 6.91
N PHE A 345 31.82 7.83 5.80
CA PHE A 345 30.59 7.33 5.15
C PHE A 345 29.77 6.44 6.10
N ARG A 346 30.41 5.51 6.81
CA ARG A 346 29.73 4.65 7.78
C ARG A 346 29.20 5.42 8.99
N ASP A 347 29.91 6.45 9.43
CA ASP A 347 29.49 7.31 10.55
C ASP A 347 28.34 8.25 10.16
N MET A 348 28.31 8.72 8.90
CA MET A 348 27.14 9.38 8.27
C MET A 348 25.99 8.41 7.92
N GLY A 349 26.15 7.11 8.22
CA GLY A 349 25.10 6.09 8.09
C GLY A 349 24.96 5.41 6.72
N TRP A 350 25.86 5.64 5.76
CA TRP A 350 25.85 4.91 4.47
C TRP A 350 25.97 3.39 4.70
N PRO A 351 25.08 2.57 4.11
CA PRO A 351 25.33 1.15 3.95
C PRO A 351 26.58 0.95 3.07
N LEU A 352 27.62 0.32 3.62
CA LEU A 352 28.88 0.12 2.90
C LEU A 352 28.84 -1.08 1.95
N GLY A 353 29.62 -0.98 0.87
CA GLY A 353 29.94 -2.07 -0.04
C GLY A 353 31.30 -2.74 0.25
N PRO A 354 31.60 -3.91 -0.35
CA PRO A 354 32.80 -4.71 -0.06
C PRO A 354 34.15 -3.99 -0.25
N GLY A 355 34.17 -2.93 -1.06
CA GLY A 355 35.29 -2.04 -1.31
C GLY A 355 35.64 -1.12 -0.14
N CYS A 356 34.68 -0.74 0.69
CA CYS A 356 34.94 -0.09 1.97
C CYS A 356 35.13 -1.11 3.10
N ASP A 357 34.37 -2.21 3.10
CA ASP A 357 34.42 -3.21 4.19
C ASP A 357 35.77 -3.89 4.40
N GLN A 358 36.58 -4.01 3.34
CA GLN A 358 37.95 -4.51 3.42
C GLN A 358 38.82 -3.74 4.41
N TYR A 359 38.55 -2.45 4.66
CA TYR A 359 39.28 -1.63 5.64
C TYR A 359 38.86 -1.90 7.08
N PHE A 360 37.59 -2.28 7.30
CA PHE A 360 37.04 -2.62 8.63
C PHE A 360 37.26 -4.08 9.01
N ALA A 361 37.46 -4.97 8.04
CA ALA A 361 37.79 -6.39 8.28
C ALA A 361 39.07 -6.59 9.12
N ALA A 362 39.97 -5.61 9.18
CA ALA A 362 41.17 -5.63 10.03
C ALA A 362 40.96 -4.99 11.41
N LEU A 363 40.01 -4.07 11.56
CA LEU A 363 39.79 -3.29 12.80
C LEU A 363 39.04 -4.05 13.88
N PHE A 364 38.05 -4.85 13.47
CA PHE A 364 37.17 -5.54 14.38
C PHE A 364 37.62 -7.00 14.48
N ALA A 365 37.61 -7.55 15.69
CA ALA A 365 38.04 -8.94 15.91
C ALA A 365 37.16 -9.94 15.15
N VAL A 366 35.92 -9.54 14.83
CA VAL A 366 35.01 -10.22 13.91
C VAL A 366 34.28 -9.24 12.99
N ASN A 367 34.14 -9.63 11.72
CA ASN A 367 33.25 -9.00 10.73
C ASN A 367 32.18 -10.02 10.26
N VAL A 368 30.89 -9.63 10.32
CA VAL A 368 29.74 -10.48 9.99
C VAL A 368 29.31 -10.25 8.53
N GLN A 369 29.04 -11.34 7.84
CA GLN A 369 28.62 -11.40 6.44
C GLN A 369 27.19 -11.92 6.36
N GLU A 370 26.44 -11.41 5.39
CA GLU A 370 25.19 -12.02 4.92
C GLU A 370 25.41 -13.49 4.57
N ALA A 371 24.42 -14.35 4.85
CA ALA A 371 24.45 -15.75 4.43
C ALA A 371 23.03 -16.29 4.19
N GLU A 372 22.97 -17.49 3.62
CA GLU A 372 21.77 -18.07 3.01
C GLU A 372 20.55 -18.09 3.94
N THR A 373 19.43 -17.55 3.45
CA THR A 373 18.14 -17.49 4.16
C THR A 373 17.33 -18.77 3.94
N GLY A 374 16.94 -19.41 5.04
CA GLY A 374 16.09 -20.59 5.03
C GLY A 374 14.59 -20.27 4.95
N PRO A 375 13.73 -21.29 5.02
CA PRO A 375 12.31 -21.12 5.30
C PRO A 375 12.13 -20.62 6.76
N GLY A 376 11.97 -19.30 6.93
CA GLY A 376 11.77 -18.69 8.25
C GLY A 376 13.02 -18.70 9.15
N GLY A 377 14.22 -18.53 8.59
CA GLY A 377 15.46 -18.48 9.38
C GLY A 377 16.63 -17.88 8.62
N LEU A 378 17.59 -17.33 9.36
CA LEU A 378 18.80 -16.68 8.83
C LEU A 378 20.05 -17.44 9.29
N THR A 379 21.02 -17.62 8.41
CA THR A 379 22.38 -17.97 8.84
C THR A 379 23.21 -16.71 8.97
N LEU A 380 23.86 -16.51 10.12
CA LEU A 380 24.95 -15.56 10.27
C LEU A 380 26.27 -16.27 9.96
N SER A 381 27.17 -15.62 9.23
CA SER A 381 28.53 -16.11 9.00
C SER A 381 29.54 -14.99 9.24
N TRP A 382 30.77 -15.34 9.66
CA TRP A 382 31.75 -14.30 9.99
C TRP A 382 33.21 -14.73 9.83
N SER A 383 34.09 -13.73 9.76
CA SER A 383 35.55 -13.91 9.74
C SER A 383 36.18 -13.36 11.03
N GLU A 384 37.06 -14.15 11.65
CA GLU A 384 37.86 -13.78 12.81
C GLU A 384 39.29 -13.37 12.40
N ARG A 385 39.97 -12.58 13.25
CA ARG A 385 41.43 -12.46 13.22
C ARG A 385 42.12 -13.59 14.00
N ASP A 386 43.31 -14.00 13.57
CA ASP A 386 44.15 -15.01 14.25
C ASP A 386 44.51 -14.65 15.72
N ASP A 387 44.47 -13.36 16.07
CA ASP A 387 44.79 -12.81 17.39
C ASP A 387 43.55 -12.34 18.19
N ALA A 388 42.33 -12.70 17.76
CA ALA A 388 41.08 -12.21 18.34
C ALA A 388 40.84 -12.61 19.83
N ASP A 389 41.36 -13.78 20.24
CA ASP A 389 41.22 -14.40 21.57
C ASP A 389 39.78 -14.41 22.14
N ILE A 390 38.82 -14.79 21.29
CA ILE A 390 37.40 -14.85 21.63
C ILE A 390 37.07 -16.19 22.30
N GLN A 391 36.39 -16.12 23.43
CA GLN A 391 35.90 -17.27 24.19
C GLN A 391 34.43 -17.57 23.88
N THR A 392 33.59 -16.53 23.81
CA THR A 392 32.13 -16.66 23.71
C THR A 392 31.56 -15.60 22.76
N TYR A 393 30.55 -15.98 21.98
CA TYR A 393 29.78 -15.13 21.08
C TYR A 393 28.40 -14.85 21.64
N LEU A 394 27.93 -13.61 21.47
CA LEU A 394 26.60 -13.16 21.82
C LEU A 394 25.92 -12.67 20.54
N VAL A 395 24.80 -13.27 20.15
CA VAL A 395 23.98 -12.75 19.04
C VAL A 395 22.82 -11.97 19.63
N ASP A 396 22.85 -10.66 19.43
CA ASP A 396 21.70 -9.81 19.66
C ASP A 396 20.80 -9.79 18.42
N ARG A 397 19.49 -9.72 18.65
CA ARG A 397 18.45 -9.52 17.64
C ARG A 397 17.56 -8.36 18.10
N ARG A 398 17.47 -7.33 17.28
CA ARG A 398 16.34 -6.39 17.26
C ARG A 398 15.26 -6.95 16.32
N TYR A 399 14.02 -6.98 16.80
CA TYR A 399 12.82 -7.32 16.01
C TYR A 399 12.08 -6.01 15.69
N PHE A 400 11.83 -5.77 14.40
CA PHE A 400 11.50 -4.46 13.85
C PHE A 400 12.36 -3.34 14.44
N GLU A 401 11.78 -2.48 15.28
CA GLU A 401 12.40 -1.28 15.82
C GLU A 401 12.54 -1.35 17.36
N GLY A 402 12.29 -2.52 17.96
CA GLY A 402 12.53 -2.75 19.40
C GLY A 402 14.02 -2.83 19.79
N ASP A 403 14.27 -3.02 21.08
CA ASP A 403 15.63 -3.16 21.62
C ASP A 403 16.41 -4.37 21.04
N PHE A 404 17.74 -4.30 21.11
CA PHE A 404 18.62 -5.43 20.83
C PHE A 404 18.64 -6.44 21.99
N GLU A 405 17.90 -7.53 21.85
CA GLU A 405 17.89 -8.64 22.81
C GLU A 405 18.95 -9.70 22.48
N THR A 406 19.77 -10.13 23.45
CA THR A 406 20.66 -11.29 23.26
C THR A 406 19.87 -12.59 23.18
N ILE A 407 19.67 -13.11 21.96
CA ILE A 407 18.87 -14.32 21.70
C ILE A 407 19.69 -15.62 21.73
N ARG A 408 21.02 -15.53 21.58
CA ARG A 408 21.96 -16.66 21.68
C ARG A 408 23.26 -16.22 22.34
N GLU A 409 23.78 -17.10 23.17
CA GLU A 409 25.14 -17.11 23.69
C GLU A 409 25.75 -18.46 23.31
N VAL A 410 26.94 -18.46 22.70
CA VAL A 410 27.57 -19.66 22.13
C VAL A 410 29.08 -19.60 22.34
N ASP A 411 29.68 -20.63 22.92
CA ASP A 411 31.13 -20.68 23.07
C ASP A 411 31.83 -20.88 21.72
N ALA A 412 32.92 -20.15 21.49
CA ALA A 412 33.67 -20.18 20.23
C ALA A 412 34.27 -21.56 19.89
N SER A 413 34.33 -22.46 20.90
CA SER A 413 34.76 -23.85 20.73
C SER A 413 33.66 -24.80 20.22
N GLU A 414 32.38 -24.39 20.27
CA GLU A 414 31.24 -25.22 19.81
C GLU A 414 30.85 -24.95 18.34
N LEU A 415 31.37 -23.88 17.73
CA LEU A 415 31.01 -23.43 16.39
C LEU A 415 31.81 -24.10 15.27
N ASP A 416 31.13 -24.87 14.43
CA ASP A 416 31.72 -25.38 13.18
C ASP A 416 31.83 -24.27 12.13
N GLY A 417 33.03 -23.72 11.98
CA GLY A 417 33.38 -22.85 10.85
C GLY A 417 32.79 -21.43 10.87
N ARG A 418 32.62 -20.81 12.05
CA ARG A 418 32.20 -19.40 12.23
C ARG A 418 30.88 -19.06 11.54
N ARG A 419 29.89 -19.93 11.77
CA ARG A 419 28.51 -19.79 11.29
C ARG A 419 27.54 -20.18 12.40
N LEU A 420 26.40 -19.49 12.46
CA LEU A 420 25.29 -19.84 13.34
C LEU A 420 23.97 -19.65 12.58
N THR A 421 23.17 -20.71 12.49
CA THR A 421 21.81 -20.63 11.92
C THR A 421 20.79 -20.35 13.02
N ILE A 422 19.89 -19.41 12.72
CA ILE A 422 18.83 -18.94 13.60
C ILE A 422 17.51 -19.33 12.94
N GLU A 423 16.94 -20.45 13.40
CA GLU A 423 15.70 -21.03 12.89
C GLU A 423 14.45 -20.39 13.53
N LYS A 424 13.31 -20.51 12.85
CA LYS A 424 11.98 -20.06 13.30
C LYS A 424 11.94 -18.59 13.76
N LEU A 425 12.41 -17.70 12.89
CA LEU A 425 12.31 -16.25 13.09
C LEU A 425 10.88 -15.71 12.90
N GLY A 426 10.06 -16.36 12.05
CA GLY A 426 8.75 -15.86 11.65
C GLY A 426 8.80 -14.74 10.61
N ILE A 427 7.65 -14.13 10.36
CA ILE A 427 7.55 -12.89 9.61
C ILE A 427 8.11 -11.73 10.45
N GLY A 428 8.84 -10.82 9.82
CA GLY A 428 9.27 -9.56 10.41
C GLY A 428 10.50 -8.95 9.74
N VAL A 429 10.84 -7.73 10.17
CA VAL A 429 12.17 -7.15 9.93
C VAL A 429 13.06 -7.55 11.11
N PHE A 430 14.25 -8.06 10.84
CA PHE A 430 15.20 -8.48 11.87
C PHE A 430 16.54 -7.77 11.66
N THR A 431 17.11 -7.23 12.73
CA THR A 431 18.48 -6.69 12.73
C THR A 431 19.32 -7.49 13.72
N PHE A 432 20.36 -8.19 13.24
CA PHE A 432 21.24 -8.99 14.07
C PHE A 432 22.58 -8.29 14.30
N ARG A 433 23.06 -8.30 15.55
CA ARG A 433 24.35 -7.74 15.95
C ARG A 433 25.13 -8.81 16.69
N LEU A 434 26.28 -9.21 16.14
CA LEU A 434 27.21 -10.10 16.83
C LEU A 434 28.07 -9.28 17.81
N ARG A 435 28.19 -9.78 19.04
CA ARG A 435 29.18 -9.36 20.03
C ARG A 435 30.01 -10.56 20.46
N TRP A 436 31.14 -10.32 21.09
CA TRP A 436 32.04 -11.36 21.58
C TRP A 436 32.65 -10.99 22.93
N VAL A 437 33.05 -11.99 23.69
CA VAL A 437 33.77 -11.86 24.96
C VAL A 437 35.15 -12.50 24.82
N ARG A 438 36.21 -11.75 25.17
CA ARG A 438 37.60 -12.24 25.17
C ARG A 438 38.01 -12.91 26.48
N SER A 439 39.18 -13.55 26.50
CA SER A 439 39.72 -14.22 27.70
C SER A 439 39.97 -13.28 28.90
N ASP A 440 40.15 -11.98 28.65
CA ASP A 440 40.27 -10.93 29.67
C ASP A 440 38.92 -10.40 30.19
N GLY A 441 37.80 -10.86 29.62
CA GLY A 441 36.45 -10.39 29.92
C GLY A 441 36.03 -9.13 29.16
N THR A 442 36.86 -8.59 28.25
CA THR A 442 36.44 -7.47 27.39
C THR A 442 35.36 -7.91 26.40
N VAL A 443 34.30 -7.11 26.29
CA VAL A 443 33.23 -7.31 25.31
C VAL A 443 33.53 -6.44 24.08
N GLY A 444 33.52 -7.03 22.90
CA GLY A 444 33.56 -6.30 21.62
C GLY A 444 32.28 -6.50 20.82
N THR A 445 32.06 -5.63 19.84
CA THR A 445 30.86 -5.57 19.01
C THR A 445 31.25 -5.55 17.54
N ALA A 446 30.55 -6.30 16.69
CA ALA A 446 30.76 -6.30 15.26
C ALA A 446 30.43 -4.91 14.66
N PRO A 447 31.19 -4.45 13.65
CA PRO A 447 31.00 -3.12 13.06
C PRO A 447 29.73 -3.02 12.23
N ARG A 448 29.21 -4.17 11.82
CA ARG A 448 28.07 -4.37 10.94
C ARG A 448 26.98 -5.12 11.68
N THR A 449 25.75 -4.73 11.43
CA THR A 449 24.59 -5.58 11.68
C THR A 449 24.19 -6.28 10.39
N VAL A 450 23.54 -7.44 10.49
CA VAL A 450 22.89 -8.09 9.34
C VAL A 450 21.39 -7.82 9.47
N ARG A 451 20.82 -7.14 8.48
CA ARG A 451 19.36 -6.91 8.38
C ARG A 451 18.77 -7.90 7.39
N ASP A 452 17.67 -8.54 7.77
CA ASP A 452 16.87 -9.41 6.90
C ASP A 452 15.38 -9.11 7.09
N THR A 453 14.59 -9.28 6.03
CA THR A 453 13.14 -9.01 6.02
C THR A 453 12.42 -10.27 5.56
N ILE A 454 11.91 -11.03 6.52
CA ILE A 454 11.17 -12.26 6.24
C ILE A 454 9.69 -11.91 6.13
N ASN A 455 9.09 -12.23 4.99
CA ASN A 455 7.65 -12.07 4.75
C ASN A 455 7.04 -13.39 4.25
N VAL A 456 5.73 -13.40 3.99
CA VAL A 456 5.05 -14.49 3.30
C VAL A 456 5.73 -14.77 1.95
N LYS A 457 5.95 -16.04 1.67
CA LYS A 457 6.59 -16.52 0.44
C LYS A 457 5.51 -17.06 -0.52
N ASN A 458 5.89 -17.35 -1.77
CA ASN A 458 5.02 -18.04 -2.72
C ASN A 458 3.66 -17.37 -3.00
N VAL A 459 3.52 -16.04 -2.86
CA VAL A 459 2.31 -15.30 -3.25
C VAL A 459 1.99 -15.58 -4.72
N LYS A 460 0.82 -16.19 -4.98
CA LYS A 460 0.42 -16.72 -6.30
C LYS A 460 -1.07 -16.52 -6.52
N THR A 461 -1.46 -16.43 -7.79
CA THR A 461 -2.88 -16.32 -8.16
C THR A 461 -3.31 -17.37 -9.18
N GLU A 462 -4.43 -18.02 -8.92
CA GLU A 462 -5.14 -18.85 -9.90
C GLU A 462 -6.47 -18.20 -10.32
N LYS A 463 -6.86 -18.45 -11.57
CA LYS A 463 -8.06 -17.86 -12.20
C LYS A 463 -9.05 -18.96 -12.56
N SER A 464 -10.29 -18.84 -12.09
CA SER A 464 -11.37 -19.73 -12.53
C SER A 464 -11.66 -19.56 -14.03
N PRO A 465 -12.31 -20.54 -14.67
CA PRO A 465 -13.04 -20.30 -15.91
C PRO A 465 -14.02 -19.12 -15.74
N PRO A 466 -14.30 -18.35 -16.80
CA PRO A 466 -15.25 -17.23 -16.74
C PRO A 466 -16.69 -17.69 -16.50
N ASP A 467 -17.49 -16.86 -15.84
CA ASP A 467 -18.93 -17.04 -15.70
C ASP A 467 -19.71 -16.56 -16.94
N GLU A 468 -21.05 -16.65 -16.91
CA GLU A 468 -21.94 -16.18 -18.01
C GLU A 468 -21.84 -14.65 -18.27
N GLN A 469 -21.07 -13.93 -17.46
CA GLN A 469 -20.84 -12.49 -17.53
C GLN A 469 -19.33 -12.18 -17.67
N GLU A 470 -18.53 -13.13 -18.18
CA GLU A 470 -17.08 -13.06 -18.43
C GLU A 470 -16.19 -12.84 -17.19
N ARG A 471 -16.77 -12.71 -15.99
CA ARG A 471 -16.05 -12.53 -14.74
C ARG A 471 -15.34 -13.81 -14.35
N LYS A 472 -14.20 -13.69 -13.68
CA LYS A 472 -13.48 -14.84 -13.08
C LYS A 472 -13.44 -14.69 -11.56
N THR A 473 -13.44 -15.81 -10.85
CA THR A 473 -12.98 -15.84 -9.47
C THR A 473 -11.46 -15.90 -9.49
N VAL A 474 -10.82 -15.11 -8.65
CA VAL A 474 -9.36 -15.14 -8.42
C VAL A 474 -9.12 -15.76 -7.06
N GLU A 475 -8.24 -16.75 -7.01
CA GLU A 475 -7.81 -17.44 -5.80
C GLU A 475 -6.35 -17.08 -5.54
N LEU A 476 -6.09 -16.39 -4.43
CA LEU A 476 -4.78 -15.93 -3.99
C LEU A 476 -4.30 -16.89 -2.91
N SER A 477 -3.11 -17.49 -3.05
CA SER A 477 -2.47 -18.25 -1.96
C SER A 477 -1.07 -17.73 -1.65
N TRP A 478 -0.62 -17.98 -0.41
CA TRP A 478 0.69 -17.59 0.10
C TRP A 478 1.14 -18.51 1.24
N ASN A 479 2.45 -18.56 1.46
CA ASN A 479 3.08 -19.43 2.45
C ASN A 479 3.60 -18.59 3.63
N VAL A 480 3.12 -18.87 4.83
CA VAL A 480 3.56 -18.29 6.10
C VAL A 480 4.80 -19.04 6.60
N PRO A 481 5.93 -18.36 6.86
CA PRO A 481 7.16 -19.01 7.30
C PRO A 481 7.12 -19.47 8.77
N PRO A 482 7.92 -20.49 9.15
CA PRO A 482 8.05 -20.95 10.53
C PRO A 482 8.50 -19.84 11.50
N GLY A 483 7.94 -19.86 12.73
CA GLY A 483 8.16 -18.88 13.79
C GLY A 483 7.18 -17.70 13.80
N THR A 484 6.21 -17.66 12.87
CA THR A 484 5.24 -16.55 12.81
C THR A 484 4.22 -16.65 13.94
N SER A 485 4.18 -15.64 14.80
CA SER A 485 3.32 -15.59 16.00
C SER A 485 1.82 -15.52 15.67
N SER A 486 0.97 -15.96 16.61
CA SER A 486 -0.49 -16.07 16.44
C SER A 486 -1.26 -14.74 16.50
N ASP A 487 -0.59 -13.62 16.80
CA ASP A 487 -1.16 -12.27 16.75
C ASP A 487 -1.13 -11.64 15.35
N PHE A 488 -0.47 -12.30 14.37
CA PHE A 488 -0.39 -11.82 12.99
C PHE A 488 -1.75 -11.79 12.27
N GLN A 489 -1.89 -10.77 11.41
CA GLN A 489 -3.01 -10.59 10.49
C GLN A 489 -2.48 -10.31 9.08
N TYR A 490 -3.02 -11.03 8.10
CA TYR A 490 -2.73 -10.88 6.68
C TYR A 490 -3.82 -10.00 6.07
N GLN A 491 -3.52 -8.74 5.80
CA GLN A 491 -4.37 -7.84 5.05
C GLN A 491 -4.13 -8.06 3.55
N ILE A 492 -5.14 -8.56 2.83
CA ILE A 492 -5.07 -8.72 1.38
C ILE A 492 -5.41 -7.37 0.77
N GLU A 493 -4.48 -6.83 -0.02
CA GLU A 493 -4.65 -5.60 -0.76
C GLU A 493 -4.73 -5.88 -2.27
N ARG A 494 -5.50 -5.06 -2.99
CA ARG A 494 -5.73 -5.22 -4.43
C ARG A 494 -5.77 -3.88 -5.16
N GLN A 495 -4.92 -3.72 -6.17
CA GLN A 495 -4.94 -2.61 -7.13
C GLN A 495 -5.90 -2.89 -8.30
N ARG A 496 -6.36 -1.86 -9.01
CA ARG A 496 -7.17 -2.00 -10.25
C ARG A 496 -6.60 -1.17 -11.40
N GLY A 497 -6.28 -1.85 -12.50
CA GLY A 497 -5.48 -1.31 -13.60
C GLY A 497 -4.02 -1.05 -13.20
N PRO A 498 -3.18 -0.65 -14.16
CA PRO A 498 -1.83 -0.17 -13.88
C PRO A 498 -1.92 1.22 -13.21
N GLY A 499 -0.94 1.55 -12.36
CA GLY A 499 -0.86 2.86 -11.69
C GLY A 499 -2.08 3.20 -10.80
N GLY A 500 -2.80 2.20 -10.30
CA GLY A 500 -3.85 2.40 -9.31
C GLY A 500 -3.28 2.43 -7.88
N SER A 501 -4.06 2.88 -6.90
CA SER A 501 -3.76 2.62 -5.49
C SER A 501 -4.17 1.20 -5.09
N PHE A 502 -3.40 0.57 -4.20
CA PHE A 502 -3.82 -0.66 -3.51
C PHE A 502 -4.96 -0.36 -2.52
N GLU A 503 -6.07 -1.10 -2.61
CA GLU A 503 -7.19 -1.05 -1.67
C GLU A 503 -7.21 -2.34 -0.81
N PRO A 504 -7.40 -2.28 0.53
CA PRO A 504 -7.61 -3.48 1.32
C PRO A 504 -8.97 -4.13 0.99
N VAL A 505 -8.97 -5.44 0.71
CA VAL A 505 -10.17 -6.20 0.30
C VAL A 505 -10.59 -7.29 1.28
N ALA A 506 -9.68 -7.76 2.13
CA ALA A 506 -9.96 -8.70 3.20
C ALA A 506 -8.84 -8.70 4.25
N THR A 507 -9.12 -9.28 5.42
CA THR A 507 -8.11 -9.64 6.43
C THR A 507 -8.31 -11.11 6.80
N VAL A 508 -7.21 -11.85 6.89
CA VAL A 508 -7.16 -13.24 7.37
C VAL A 508 -6.26 -13.27 8.59
N SER A 509 -6.74 -13.79 9.72
CA SER A 509 -5.93 -13.93 10.94
C SER A 509 -5.02 -15.17 10.87
N GLN A 510 -3.90 -15.12 11.57
CA GLN A 510 -3.19 -16.30 12.04
C GLN A 510 -3.95 -16.88 13.25
N ASP A 511 -4.05 -18.22 13.36
CA ASP A 511 -4.82 -18.87 14.44
C ASP A 511 -3.94 -19.32 15.61
N GLU A 512 -2.76 -19.85 15.29
CA GLU A 512 -1.77 -20.45 16.19
C GLU A 512 -0.36 -20.14 15.65
N GLU A 513 0.69 -20.26 16.47
CA GLU A 513 2.07 -20.01 16.04
C GLU A 513 2.46 -20.97 14.89
N ALA A 514 3.13 -20.44 13.86
CA ALA A 514 3.54 -21.21 12.70
C ALA A 514 4.75 -22.11 13.03
N ASP A 515 4.50 -23.28 13.60
CA ASP A 515 5.55 -24.24 13.98
C ASP A 515 6.28 -24.82 12.73
N GLU A 516 5.57 -24.93 11.60
CA GLU A 516 6.07 -25.30 10.26
C GLU A 516 5.53 -24.29 9.21
N GLU A 517 5.93 -24.40 7.94
CA GLU A 517 5.46 -23.53 6.87
C GLU A 517 3.98 -23.79 6.55
N GLN A 518 3.11 -22.78 6.69
CA GLN A 518 1.65 -22.92 6.53
C GLN A 518 1.16 -22.24 5.24
N GLU A 519 0.38 -22.95 4.41
CA GLU A 519 -0.32 -22.34 3.28
C GLU A 519 -1.60 -21.62 3.77
N ARG A 520 -1.81 -20.40 3.27
CA ARG A 520 -2.98 -19.55 3.53
C ARG A 520 -3.56 -19.08 2.19
N GLN A 521 -4.87 -18.80 2.15
CA GLN A 521 -5.57 -18.51 0.90
C GLN A 521 -6.73 -17.52 1.07
N TYR A 522 -7.08 -16.82 -0.01
CA TYR A 522 -8.21 -15.89 -0.11
C TYR A 522 -8.87 -15.96 -1.50
N THR A 523 -10.20 -15.91 -1.55
CA THR A 523 -10.98 -16.09 -2.79
C THR A 523 -11.73 -14.81 -3.17
N ALA A 524 -11.17 -14.03 -4.10
CA ALA A 524 -11.83 -12.86 -4.69
C ALA A 524 -12.83 -13.29 -5.79
N VAL A 525 -14.05 -13.62 -5.38
CA VAL A 525 -15.13 -14.05 -6.30
C VAL A 525 -15.58 -12.95 -7.26
N ARG A 526 -15.98 -13.33 -8.48
CA ARG A 526 -16.65 -12.45 -9.46
C ARG A 526 -15.90 -11.14 -9.78
N GLN A 527 -14.60 -11.20 -10.06
CA GLN A 527 -13.85 -10.05 -10.55
C GLN A 527 -14.24 -9.73 -12.01
N THR A 528 -14.55 -8.45 -12.27
CA THR A 528 -14.90 -7.91 -13.59
C THR A 528 -13.67 -7.94 -14.52
N PRO A 529 -13.80 -8.18 -15.84
CA PRO A 529 -12.66 -8.11 -16.76
C PRO A 529 -11.85 -6.82 -16.65
N GLY A 530 -10.52 -6.93 -16.71
CA GLY A 530 -9.52 -5.90 -16.39
C GLY A 530 -8.24 -6.50 -15.81
N GLN A 531 -7.30 -5.65 -15.42
CA GLN A 531 -6.04 -5.98 -14.77
C GLN A 531 -6.17 -5.70 -13.27
N TYR A 532 -5.61 -6.59 -12.46
CA TYR A 532 -5.52 -6.44 -11.01
C TYR A 532 -4.13 -6.83 -10.56
N GLU A 533 -3.64 -6.22 -9.48
CA GLU A 533 -2.51 -6.73 -8.72
C GLU A 533 -2.99 -7.07 -7.31
N TYR A 534 -2.49 -8.17 -6.75
CA TYR A 534 -2.78 -8.58 -5.38
C TYR A 534 -1.48 -8.67 -4.58
N ARG A 535 -1.48 -8.17 -3.35
CA ARG A 535 -0.37 -8.32 -2.39
C ARG A 535 -0.89 -8.60 -0.98
N VAL A 536 -0.03 -9.13 -0.13
CA VAL A 536 -0.34 -9.43 1.27
C VAL A 536 0.49 -8.53 2.17
N ARG A 537 -0.18 -7.74 3.00
CA ARG A 537 0.42 -6.93 4.05
C ARG A 537 0.27 -7.67 5.38
N SER A 538 1.38 -8.18 5.90
CA SER A 538 1.44 -9.01 7.10
C SER A 538 1.74 -8.11 8.30
N GLN A 539 0.81 -7.98 9.25
CA GLN A 539 0.91 -7.09 10.42
C GLN A 539 0.81 -7.87 11.74
N ASP A 540 1.64 -7.54 12.72
CA ASP A 540 1.61 -8.13 14.07
C ASP A 540 0.69 -7.37 15.05
N GLY A 541 0.53 -7.89 16.27
CA GLY A 541 -0.30 -7.30 17.32
C GLY A 541 0.23 -5.98 17.89
N SER A 542 1.48 -5.61 17.61
CA SER A 542 2.06 -4.29 17.92
C SER A 542 1.83 -3.26 16.81
N ARG A 543 1.28 -3.70 15.66
CA ARG A 543 1.09 -2.98 14.40
C ARG A 543 2.35 -2.87 13.53
N ASN A 544 3.43 -3.60 13.83
CA ASN A 544 4.55 -3.71 12.90
C ASN A 544 4.09 -4.46 11.65
N ASP A 545 4.53 -4.08 10.45
CA ASP A 545 4.12 -4.79 9.23
C ASP A 545 5.18 -4.87 8.14
N VAL A 546 5.02 -5.88 7.28
CA VAL A 546 5.80 -6.08 6.05
C VAL A 546 4.87 -6.41 4.89
N THR A 547 5.08 -5.77 3.74
CA THR A 547 4.25 -5.94 2.54
C THR A 547 4.94 -6.84 1.52
N SER A 548 4.21 -7.78 0.92
CA SER A 548 4.75 -8.70 -0.09
C SER A 548 4.94 -8.00 -1.44
N ALA A 549 5.74 -8.61 -2.31
CA ALA A 549 5.63 -8.34 -3.75
C ALA A 549 4.18 -8.57 -4.22
N SER A 550 3.76 -7.86 -5.27
CA SER A 550 2.47 -8.05 -5.92
C SER A 550 2.52 -9.17 -6.97
N GLU A 551 1.37 -9.80 -7.19
CA GLU A 551 1.13 -10.81 -8.24
C GLU A 551 0.02 -10.30 -9.17
N GLU A 552 0.27 -10.36 -10.49
CA GLU A 552 -0.61 -9.75 -11.51
C GLU A 552 -1.68 -10.73 -12.04
N VAL A 553 -2.90 -10.22 -12.18
CA VAL A 553 -4.09 -10.97 -12.59
C VAL A 553 -4.83 -10.28 -13.73
N GLN A 554 -4.33 -10.46 -14.95
CA GLN A 554 -5.09 -10.08 -16.15
C GLN A 554 -6.34 -10.96 -16.36
N ILE A 555 -7.49 -10.32 -16.59
CA ILE A 555 -8.78 -10.92 -16.97
C ILE A 555 -9.26 -10.28 -18.28
N ASP A 556 -9.07 -10.98 -19.40
CA ASP A 556 -9.37 -10.48 -20.74
C ASP A 556 -10.88 -10.27 -21.02
N PHE A 557 -11.16 -9.32 -21.92
CA PHE A 557 -12.47 -9.05 -22.52
C PHE A 557 -12.35 -8.79 -24.03
N GLU A 558 -13.44 -8.98 -24.77
CA GLU A 558 -13.52 -8.62 -26.18
C GLU A 558 -13.79 -7.11 -26.40
N GLY A 559 -13.21 -6.53 -27.46
CA GLY A 559 -13.40 -5.13 -27.85
C GLY A 559 -12.52 -4.13 -27.10
N ASP A 560 -12.86 -2.85 -27.27
CA ASP A 560 -12.08 -1.71 -26.75
C ASP A 560 -12.65 -1.18 -25.42
N VAL A 561 -13.95 -1.36 -25.19
CA VAL A 561 -14.66 -1.06 -23.95
C VAL A 561 -15.59 -2.23 -23.63
N TYR A 562 -15.39 -2.83 -22.46
CA TYR A 562 -16.27 -3.82 -21.86
C TYR A 562 -17.20 -3.15 -20.83
N ALA A 563 -18.40 -3.72 -20.65
CA ALA A 563 -19.40 -3.19 -19.72
C ALA A 563 -20.26 -4.26 -19.08
N LEU A 564 -20.28 -4.29 -17.74
CA LEU A 564 -21.06 -5.24 -16.95
C LEU A 564 -22.28 -4.55 -16.32
N GLY A 565 -23.48 -4.97 -16.75
CA GLY A 565 -24.75 -4.56 -16.17
C GLY A 565 -25.73 -3.92 -17.17
N PRO A 566 -26.57 -2.98 -16.72
CA PRO A 566 -26.66 -2.46 -15.35
C PRO A 566 -27.18 -3.50 -14.35
N TYR A 567 -26.90 -3.32 -13.06
CA TYR A 567 -27.42 -4.13 -11.95
C TYR A 567 -27.85 -3.28 -10.75
N PRO A 568 -28.81 -3.74 -9.91
CA PRO A 568 -29.68 -4.91 -10.12
C PRO A 568 -30.75 -4.62 -11.17
N ASN A 569 -30.95 -5.50 -12.16
CA ASN A 569 -31.91 -5.32 -13.25
C ASN A 569 -33.04 -6.36 -13.10
N PRO A 570 -34.31 -5.98 -12.89
CA PRO A 570 -34.87 -4.61 -12.96
C PRO A 570 -34.51 -3.68 -11.81
N VAL A 571 -34.24 -2.41 -12.14
CA VAL A 571 -33.87 -1.36 -11.18
C VAL A 571 -35.13 -0.72 -10.56
N ARG A 572 -34.97 -0.17 -9.35
CA ARG A 572 -35.99 0.58 -8.58
C ARG A 572 -35.55 1.96 -8.06
N GLY A 573 -34.26 2.30 -8.12
CA GLY A 573 -33.73 3.54 -7.54
C GLY A 573 -32.38 3.94 -8.11
N ARG A 574 -31.35 3.12 -7.91
CA ARG A 574 -30.01 3.31 -8.49
C ARG A 574 -29.58 2.10 -9.30
N ALA A 575 -28.96 2.34 -10.45
CA ALA A 575 -28.39 1.34 -11.33
C ALA A 575 -26.86 1.46 -11.31
N THR A 576 -26.16 0.36 -11.04
CA THR A 576 -24.69 0.30 -11.15
C THR A 576 -24.29 -0.34 -12.47
N LEU A 577 -23.22 0.15 -13.08
CA LEU A 577 -22.60 -0.37 -14.29
C LEU A 577 -21.08 -0.32 -14.10
N ASP A 578 -20.38 -1.44 -14.23
CA ASP A 578 -18.91 -1.42 -14.32
C ASP A 578 -18.50 -1.20 -15.78
N LEU A 579 -17.56 -0.30 -16.02
CA LEU A 579 -16.87 -0.16 -17.31
C LEU A 579 -15.39 -0.54 -17.18
N THR A 580 -14.85 -1.20 -18.20
CA THR A 580 -13.40 -1.40 -18.35
C THR A 580 -13.00 -1.01 -19.76
N ALA A 581 -11.99 -0.15 -19.92
CA ALA A 581 -11.44 0.23 -21.21
C ALA A 581 -10.12 -0.52 -21.48
N ARG A 582 -9.80 -0.78 -22.75
CA ARG A 582 -8.53 -1.44 -23.14
C ARG A 582 -7.33 -0.50 -22.98
N GLU A 583 -7.54 0.77 -23.30
CA GLU A 583 -6.64 1.92 -23.23
C GLU A 583 -7.42 3.10 -22.62
N ASP A 584 -6.73 4.06 -21.99
CA ASP A 584 -7.36 5.22 -21.34
C ASP A 584 -8.24 5.99 -22.32
N GLN A 585 -9.54 6.15 -22.02
CA GLN A 585 -10.46 6.88 -22.90
C GLN A 585 -11.68 7.43 -22.18
N ASN A 586 -12.34 8.41 -22.81
CA ASN A 586 -13.66 8.87 -22.39
C ASN A 586 -14.75 7.99 -23.02
N VAL A 587 -15.56 7.35 -22.16
CA VAL A 587 -16.74 6.58 -22.56
C VAL A 587 -17.99 7.42 -22.33
N ASN A 588 -18.72 7.68 -23.41
CA ASN A 588 -20.02 8.34 -23.35
C ASN A 588 -21.13 7.34 -23.02
N VAL A 589 -21.90 7.64 -21.98
CA VAL A 589 -22.94 6.79 -21.37
C VAL A 589 -24.31 7.44 -21.57
N GLU A 590 -25.06 7.00 -22.58
CA GLU A 590 -26.39 7.51 -22.91
C GLU A 590 -27.50 6.55 -22.45
N VAL A 591 -28.62 7.06 -21.92
CA VAL A 591 -29.82 6.24 -21.70
C VAL A 591 -31.04 6.83 -22.40
N TYR A 592 -31.75 5.98 -23.13
CA TYR A 592 -32.93 6.32 -23.93
C TYR A 592 -34.19 5.63 -23.38
N ASP A 593 -35.35 6.28 -23.48
CA ASP A 593 -36.65 5.65 -23.20
C ASP A 593 -37.17 4.80 -24.38
N ALA A 594 -38.26 4.08 -24.16
CA ALA A 594 -38.94 3.28 -25.19
C ALA A 594 -39.54 4.10 -26.37
N LEU A 595 -39.43 5.42 -26.38
CA LEU A 595 -39.79 6.30 -27.50
C LEU A 595 -38.54 6.84 -28.23
N GLY A 596 -37.33 6.41 -27.84
CA GLY A 596 -36.06 6.87 -28.42
C GLY A 596 -35.62 8.26 -27.94
N ARG A 597 -36.20 8.79 -26.86
CA ARG A 597 -35.79 10.07 -26.27
C ARG A 597 -34.65 9.82 -25.28
N ARG A 598 -33.54 10.54 -25.41
CA ARG A 598 -32.43 10.50 -24.45
C ARG A 598 -32.87 11.14 -23.13
N ILE A 599 -32.81 10.37 -22.05
CA ILE A 599 -33.18 10.76 -20.67
C ILE A 599 -31.94 11.01 -19.82
N TYR A 600 -30.81 10.38 -20.16
CA TYR A 600 -29.54 10.53 -19.45
C TYR A 600 -28.36 10.60 -20.44
N MET A 601 -27.33 11.34 -20.05
CA MET A 601 -26.02 11.39 -20.71
C MET A 601 -24.98 11.73 -19.64
N GLU A 602 -23.92 10.94 -19.56
CA GLU A 602 -22.72 11.19 -18.75
C GLU A 602 -21.51 10.88 -19.64
N ASP A 603 -20.44 11.66 -19.51
CA ASP A 603 -19.14 11.36 -20.11
C ASP A 603 -18.21 10.93 -18.97
N ARG A 604 -17.64 9.72 -19.06
CA ARG A 604 -16.83 9.12 -18.00
C ARG A 604 -15.46 8.74 -18.53
N GLU A 605 -14.42 9.33 -17.96
CA GLU A 605 -13.05 8.86 -18.12
C GLU A 605 -12.90 7.47 -17.49
N VAL A 606 -12.41 6.50 -18.26
CA VAL A 606 -12.18 5.11 -17.84
C VAL A 606 -10.73 4.77 -18.11
N ARG A 607 -9.98 4.46 -17.05
CA ARG A 607 -8.57 4.08 -17.14
C ARG A 607 -8.38 2.71 -17.78
N ALA A 608 -7.27 2.53 -18.47
CA ALA A 608 -6.83 1.28 -19.09
C ALA A 608 -6.90 0.13 -18.08
N GLN A 609 -7.54 -0.96 -18.47
CA GLN A 609 -7.71 -2.19 -17.69
C GLN A 609 -8.32 -2.02 -16.28
N ALA A 610 -8.84 -0.85 -15.89
CA ALA A 610 -9.29 -0.56 -14.54
C ALA A 610 -10.84 -0.60 -14.41
N PRO A 611 -11.44 -1.64 -13.77
CA PRO A 611 -12.90 -1.77 -13.70
C PRO A 611 -13.51 -0.67 -12.83
N THR A 612 -14.19 0.25 -13.49
CA THR A 612 -14.65 1.54 -12.99
C THR A 612 -16.17 1.55 -12.84
N PRO A 613 -16.72 1.54 -11.61
CA PRO A 613 -18.16 1.60 -11.40
C PRO A 613 -18.72 3.00 -11.71
N ILE A 614 -19.93 3.01 -12.28
CA ILE A 614 -20.81 4.17 -12.52
C ILE A 614 -22.14 3.91 -11.82
N SER A 615 -22.74 4.95 -11.23
CA SER A 615 -23.99 4.87 -10.47
C SER A 615 -25.04 5.86 -10.98
N ILE A 616 -26.01 5.37 -11.75
CA ILE A 616 -27.08 6.18 -12.34
C ILE A 616 -28.30 6.18 -11.40
N ASP A 617 -28.72 7.35 -10.93
CA ASP A 617 -29.99 7.49 -10.21
C ASP A 617 -31.17 7.58 -11.20
N VAL A 618 -32.09 6.63 -11.07
CA VAL A 618 -33.27 6.45 -11.92
C VAL A 618 -34.57 6.58 -11.14
N SER A 619 -34.52 7.03 -9.89
CA SER A 619 -35.67 7.14 -8.98
C SER A 619 -36.79 8.07 -9.49
N GLN A 620 -36.42 9.06 -10.32
CA GLN A 620 -37.34 10.03 -10.93
C GLN A 620 -37.91 9.57 -12.28
N TRP A 621 -37.44 8.43 -12.83
CA TRP A 621 -37.75 8.03 -14.19
C TRP A 621 -39.05 7.22 -14.26
N ALA A 622 -39.68 7.21 -15.42
CA ALA A 622 -40.92 6.48 -15.64
C ALA A 622 -40.69 4.95 -15.62
N SER A 623 -41.74 4.20 -15.33
CA SER A 623 -41.72 2.74 -15.35
C SER A 623 -41.72 2.23 -16.79
N GLY A 624 -40.78 1.37 -17.17
CA GLY A 624 -40.71 0.86 -18.54
C GLY A 624 -39.37 0.26 -18.96
N MET A 625 -39.24 0.04 -20.27
CA MET A 625 -37.98 -0.38 -20.90
C MET A 625 -37.15 0.85 -21.29
N TYR A 626 -35.86 0.78 -20.99
CA TYR A 626 -34.85 1.77 -21.30
C TYR A 626 -33.67 1.10 -22.02
N PHE A 627 -32.99 1.85 -22.88
CA PHE A 627 -31.85 1.38 -23.66
C PHE A 627 -30.61 2.15 -23.24
N LEU A 628 -29.64 1.44 -22.66
CA LEU A 628 -28.34 1.97 -22.31
C LEU A 628 -27.43 1.81 -23.53
N ARG A 629 -26.78 2.90 -23.94
CA ARG A 629 -25.86 2.94 -25.06
C ARG A 629 -24.52 3.48 -24.58
N LEU A 630 -23.47 2.78 -24.94
CA LEU A 630 -22.10 3.06 -24.53
C LEU A 630 -21.28 3.34 -25.77
N ARG A 631 -20.42 4.34 -25.70
CA ARG A 631 -19.62 4.78 -26.84
C ARG A 631 -18.23 5.19 -26.38
N GLY A 632 -17.26 4.30 -26.61
CA GLY A 632 -15.86 4.68 -26.63
C GLY A 632 -15.49 5.35 -27.96
N GLU A 633 -14.21 5.55 -28.21
CA GLU A 633 -13.75 6.28 -29.40
C GLU A 633 -13.93 5.47 -30.69
N SER A 634 -13.62 4.17 -30.63
CA SER A 634 -13.66 3.21 -31.74
C SER A 634 -14.88 2.27 -31.74
N SER A 635 -15.57 2.12 -30.60
CA SER A 635 -16.59 1.10 -30.38
C SER A 635 -17.94 1.66 -29.88
N VAL A 636 -19.03 0.93 -30.14
CA VAL A 636 -20.39 1.26 -29.66
C VAL A 636 -21.07 0.00 -29.14
N GLY A 637 -21.44 0.00 -27.86
CA GLY A 637 -22.21 -1.05 -27.20
C GLY A 637 -23.65 -0.63 -26.92
N GLU A 638 -24.59 -1.59 -26.93
CA GLU A 638 -26.00 -1.37 -26.56
C GLU A 638 -26.51 -2.48 -25.65
N THR A 639 -27.13 -2.12 -24.53
CA THR A 639 -27.76 -3.04 -23.56
C THR A 639 -29.09 -2.47 -23.03
N ARG A 640 -29.81 -3.23 -22.19
CA ARG A 640 -31.20 -2.95 -21.81
C ARG A 640 -31.41 -2.84 -20.31
N LEU A 641 -31.93 -1.70 -19.90
CA LEU A 641 -32.32 -1.37 -18.53
C LEU A 641 -33.84 -1.55 -18.38
N VAL A 642 -34.28 -2.30 -17.36
CA VAL A 642 -35.70 -2.42 -17.01
C VAL A 642 -35.96 -1.60 -15.76
N LEU A 643 -36.85 -0.60 -15.84
CA LEU A 643 -37.29 0.17 -14.69
C LEU A 643 -38.64 -0.31 -14.18
N THR A 644 -38.66 -0.85 -12.96
CA THR A 644 -39.91 -1.25 -12.30
C THR A 644 -40.55 -0.08 -11.55
N GLY A 645 -41.81 0.19 -11.88
CA GLY A 645 -42.60 1.19 -11.18
C GLY A 645 -43.10 0.74 -9.81
N ALA A 646 -43.78 1.64 -9.11
CA ALA A 646 -44.50 1.37 -7.87
C ALA A 646 -45.80 0.52 -8.05
N LEU A 647 -45.84 -0.34 -9.07
CA LEU A 647 -46.77 -1.47 -9.18
C LEU A 647 -46.01 -2.73 -8.73
N LEU A 648 -46.16 -3.10 -7.44
CA LEU A 648 -45.46 -4.25 -6.88
C LEU A 648 -45.97 -5.57 -7.46
N LEU A 649 -45.15 -6.22 -8.30
CA LEU A 649 -45.19 -7.67 -8.55
C LEU A 649 -43.77 -8.25 -8.61
N LEU A 650 -43.48 -9.08 -7.60
CA LEU A 650 -42.66 -10.30 -7.59
C LEU A 650 -41.32 -10.38 -8.38
N GLY A 651 -40.24 -10.62 -7.61
CA GLY A 651 -39.25 -11.65 -7.95
C GLY A 651 -37.85 -11.21 -8.42
N GLY A 652 -36.80 -11.82 -7.84
CA GLY A 652 -35.41 -11.74 -8.33
C GLY A 652 -34.36 -11.33 -7.30
N LYS A 653 -33.27 -12.11 -7.20
CA LYS A 653 -32.00 -11.79 -6.51
C LYS A 653 -31.21 -10.72 -7.34
N THR A 654 -30.12 -10.07 -6.89
CA THR A 654 -28.95 -10.58 -6.13
C THR A 654 -28.26 -9.45 -5.33
N GLU A 655 -27.32 -9.80 -4.44
CA GLU A 655 -26.72 -8.94 -3.42
C GLU A 655 -25.63 -7.97 -3.93
N ALA A 656 -25.50 -6.83 -3.21
CA ALA A 656 -24.23 -6.16 -2.91
C ALA A 656 -24.29 -5.62 -1.46
N LEU A 657 -23.14 -5.54 -0.78
CA LEU A 657 -23.01 -5.22 0.66
C LEU A 657 -22.51 -3.77 0.88
N GLY A 658 -22.71 -3.26 2.10
CA GLY A 658 -21.85 -2.21 2.67
C GLY A 658 -22.57 -0.96 3.20
N GLN A 659 -23.00 -0.99 4.48
CA GLN A 659 -22.81 0.12 5.43
C GLN A 659 -23.23 -0.27 6.87
N ASP A 660 -22.27 -0.14 7.78
CA ASP A 660 -22.32 0.30 9.18
C ASP A 660 -23.47 -0.11 10.12
N GLY A 661 -23.14 -0.96 11.10
CA GLY A 661 -23.83 -1.05 12.39
C GLY A 661 -25.04 -2.01 12.46
N PRO A 662 -25.40 -2.48 13.67
CA PRO A 662 -26.55 -3.36 13.86
C PRO A 662 -27.86 -2.55 13.91
N GLU A 663 -28.30 -2.01 12.77
CA GLU A 663 -29.66 -1.47 12.66
C GLU A 663 -30.69 -2.59 12.92
N ARG A 664 -31.34 -2.51 14.08
CA ARG A 664 -32.34 -3.48 14.50
C ARG A 664 -33.56 -3.41 13.59
N LEU A 665 -33.78 -4.47 12.80
CA LEU A 665 -34.84 -4.59 11.79
C LEU A 665 -36.18 -4.04 12.31
N GLN A 666 -36.65 -2.94 11.73
CA GLN A 666 -37.90 -2.28 12.17
C GLN A 666 -39.14 -2.94 11.56
N ASN A 667 -39.02 -3.52 10.35
CA ASN A 667 -40.15 -4.09 9.62
C ASN A 667 -39.78 -5.41 8.92
N VAL A 668 -40.72 -6.35 8.88
CA VAL A 668 -40.69 -7.55 8.03
C VAL A 668 -41.93 -7.50 7.14
N GLY A 669 -41.75 -7.19 5.86
CA GLY A 669 -42.86 -6.95 4.94
C GLY A 669 -43.69 -5.75 5.38
N LEU A 670 -44.93 -6.00 5.80
CA LEU A 670 -45.84 -4.99 6.38
C LEU A 670 -46.15 -5.24 7.87
N LEU A 671 -45.32 -6.04 8.55
CA LEU A 671 -45.30 -6.17 10.01
C LEU A 671 -44.27 -5.18 10.57
N ASN A 672 -44.66 -4.30 11.50
CA ASN A 672 -43.67 -3.67 12.38
C ASN A 672 -43.17 -4.75 13.36
N VAL A 673 -41.86 -4.93 13.46
CA VAL A 673 -41.21 -5.93 14.32
C VAL A 673 -40.26 -5.32 15.35
N GLU A 674 -40.30 -4.00 15.55
CA GLU A 674 -39.55 -3.24 16.57
C GLU A 674 -39.76 -3.81 17.99
N ALA A 675 -40.95 -4.35 18.26
CA ALA A 675 -41.35 -4.99 19.52
C ALA A 675 -41.16 -6.53 19.56
N VAL A 676 -40.59 -7.15 18.51
CA VAL A 676 -40.27 -8.59 18.49
C VAL A 676 -38.89 -8.80 19.10
N THR A 677 -38.68 -9.84 19.90
CA THR A 677 -37.35 -10.13 20.47
C THR A 677 -36.39 -10.69 19.41
N ASP A 678 -35.11 -10.45 19.61
CA ASP A 678 -34.09 -10.84 18.62
C ASP A 678 -33.97 -12.38 18.53
N GLU A 679 -34.28 -13.11 19.63
CA GLU A 679 -34.50 -14.56 19.67
C GLU A 679 -35.63 -15.02 18.73
N VAL A 680 -36.78 -14.32 18.71
CA VAL A 680 -37.90 -14.65 17.81
C VAL A 680 -37.53 -14.34 16.35
N MET A 681 -36.80 -13.24 16.11
CA MET A 681 -36.31 -12.89 14.78
C MET A 681 -35.28 -13.89 14.24
N GLN A 682 -34.33 -14.33 15.07
CA GLN A 682 -33.34 -15.35 14.71
C GLN A 682 -34.02 -16.70 14.50
N THR A 683 -34.89 -17.13 15.41
CA THR A 683 -35.61 -18.41 15.25
C THR A 683 -36.49 -18.41 13.99
N ALA A 684 -37.15 -17.30 13.66
CA ALA A 684 -37.90 -17.15 12.41
C ALA A 684 -36.99 -17.16 11.17
N ARG A 685 -35.78 -16.57 11.26
CA ARG A 685 -34.78 -16.60 10.18
C ARG A 685 -34.31 -18.03 9.92
N SER A 686 -33.75 -18.73 10.90
CA SER A 686 -33.22 -20.09 10.68
C SER A 686 -34.34 -21.10 10.33
N ALA A 687 -35.58 -20.86 10.79
CA ALA A 687 -36.75 -21.64 10.35
C ALA A 687 -37.10 -21.45 8.86
N VAL A 688 -36.67 -20.37 8.22
CA VAL A 688 -36.84 -20.11 6.77
C VAL A 688 -35.57 -20.42 5.97
N MET A 689 -34.39 -20.13 6.53
CA MET A 689 -33.10 -20.08 5.84
C MET A 689 -32.25 -21.35 5.96
N GLY A 690 -32.62 -22.30 6.82
CA GLY A 690 -31.85 -23.52 7.09
C GLY A 690 -30.94 -23.42 8.32
N PRO A 691 -30.30 -24.53 8.75
CA PRO A 691 -29.41 -24.55 9.91
C PRO A 691 -28.05 -23.87 9.68
N ASP A 692 -27.67 -23.69 8.42
CA ASP A 692 -26.47 -22.99 7.93
C ASP A 692 -26.74 -21.51 7.58
N GLU A 693 -28.01 -21.08 7.68
CA GLU A 693 -28.59 -19.82 7.17
C GLU A 693 -28.30 -19.53 5.68
N ALA A 694 -27.84 -20.52 4.91
CA ALA A 694 -27.33 -20.35 3.54
C ALA A 694 -28.37 -20.68 2.44
N GLY A 695 -29.62 -20.96 2.82
CA GLY A 695 -30.63 -21.52 1.92
C GLY A 695 -32.01 -20.87 1.97
N LYS A 696 -32.98 -21.62 1.44
CA LYS A 696 -34.43 -21.50 1.70
C LYS A 696 -35.03 -22.91 1.73
N ASP A 697 -34.45 -23.71 2.59
CA ASP A 697 -34.70 -25.14 2.82
C ASP A 697 -35.24 -25.42 4.25
N GLY A 698 -35.18 -24.42 5.14
CA GLY A 698 -35.76 -24.48 6.48
C GLY A 698 -37.26 -24.82 6.49
N PRO A 699 -37.78 -25.36 7.61
CA PRO A 699 -39.14 -25.92 7.71
C PRO A 699 -40.31 -24.93 7.47
N LEU A 700 -40.05 -23.63 7.35
CA LEU A 700 -41.00 -22.57 7.02
C LEU A 700 -40.66 -21.85 5.69
N ALA A 701 -39.68 -22.33 4.91
CA ALA A 701 -39.26 -21.70 3.66
C ALA A 701 -40.41 -21.46 2.66
N VAL A 702 -41.38 -22.38 2.62
CA VAL A 702 -42.58 -22.33 1.76
C VAL A 702 -43.56 -21.21 2.16
N VAL A 703 -43.53 -20.75 3.42
CA VAL A 703 -44.43 -19.68 3.93
C VAL A 703 -43.73 -18.34 4.14
N GLY A 704 -42.40 -18.31 4.10
CA GLY A 704 -41.60 -17.08 4.14
C GLY A 704 -41.58 -16.35 5.48
N MET A 705 -40.78 -15.27 5.53
CA MET A 705 -40.40 -14.61 6.78
C MET A 705 -41.58 -13.96 7.53
N GLU A 706 -42.56 -13.38 6.84
CA GLU A 706 -43.73 -12.76 7.49
C GLU A 706 -44.55 -13.79 8.27
N LEU A 707 -44.88 -14.93 7.66
CA LEU A 707 -45.63 -15.99 8.33
C LEU A 707 -44.78 -16.73 9.36
N ALA A 708 -43.45 -16.82 9.17
CA ALA A 708 -42.54 -17.35 10.17
C ALA A 708 -42.45 -16.47 11.43
N VAL A 709 -42.28 -15.14 11.28
CA VAL A 709 -42.30 -14.20 12.41
C VAL A 709 -43.64 -14.26 13.15
N LEU A 710 -44.77 -14.32 12.43
CA LEU A 710 -46.08 -14.48 13.05
C LEU A 710 -46.20 -15.78 13.83
N TYR A 711 -45.76 -16.92 13.28
CA TYR A 711 -45.76 -18.20 13.98
C TYR A 711 -44.88 -18.19 15.24
N HIS A 712 -43.67 -17.63 15.16
CA HIS A 712 -42.75 -17.60 16.31
C HIS A 712 -43.15 -16.56 17.37
N GLN A 713 -43.65 -15.38 16.98
CA GLN A 713 -44.24 -14.40 17.90
C GLN A 713 -45.47 -14.98 18.62
N HIS A 714 -46.36 -15.68 17.90
CA HIS A 714 -47.51 -16.35 18.52
C HIS A 714 -47.07 -17.45 19.50
N ARG A 715 -45.93 -18.10 19.28
CA ARG A 715 -45.38 -19.08 20.22
C ARG A 715 -44.71 -18.45 21.45
N ALA A 716 -44.09 -17.28 21.31
CA ALA A 716 -43.40 -16.59 22.40
C ALA A 716 -44.37 -15.77 23.28
N ALA A 717 -45.31 -15.05 22.67
CA ALA A 717 -46.16 -14.05 23.33
C ALA A 717 -47.67 -14.19 23.04
N GLY A 718 -48.09 -15.27 22.39
CA GLY A 718 -49.49 -15.56 22.07
C GLY A 718 -50.12 -14.56 21.09
N ALA A 719 -51.45 -14.65 20.95
CA ALA A 719 -52.21 -13.76 20.06
C ALA A 719 -52.08 -12.27 20.44
N ASN A 720 -51.93 -11.94 21.73
CA ASN A 720 -51.63 -10.57 22.19
C ASN A 720 -50.28 -10.04 21.63
N GLY A 721 -49.24 -10.89 21.63
CA GLY A 721 -47.95 -10.55 21.02
C GLY A 721 -48.02 -10.36 19.50
N VAL A 722 -48.96 -11.03 18.84
CA VAL A 722 -49.25 -10.85 17.41
C VAL A 722 -50.06 -9.58 17.13
N GLN A 723 -51.02 -9.21 18.00
CA GLN A 723 -51.78 -7.96 17.86
C GLN A 723 -50.86 -6.73 17.80
N ALA A 724 -49.75 -6.74 18.54
CA ALA A 724 -48.74 -5.69 18.52
C ALA A 724 -48.04 -5.50 17.16
N LEU A 725 -48.02 -6.53 16.30
CA LEU A 725 -47.40 -6.48 14.96
C LEU A 725 -48.36 -5.91 13.89
N ARG A 726 -49.60 -5.56 14.26
CA ARG A 726 -50.56 -4.91 13.36
C ARG A 726 -50.09 -3.48 13.08
N ALA A 727 -49.69 -3.20 11.85
CA ALA A 727 -49.29 -1.87 11.40
C ALA A 727 -50.29 -0.78 11.88
N PRO A 728 -49.82 0.34 12.45
CA PRO A 728 -50.67 1.25 13.20
C PRO A 728 -51.70 1.94 12.29
N THR A 729 -52.98 1.77 12.61
CA THR A 729 -54.05 2.60 12.04
C THR A 729 -53.85 4.04 12.50
N ALA A 730 -53.35 4.89 11.60
CA ALA A 730 -52.87 6.24 11.91
C ALA A 730 -53.79 7.02 12.86
N ALA A 731 -53.24 7.36 14.04
CA ALA A 731 -53.93 8.18 15.03
C ALA A 731 -54.23 9.57 14.44
N ARG A 732 -55.47 10.07 14.67
CA ARG A 732 -55.88 11.41 14.19
C ARG A 732 -55.06 12.51 14.89
N PRO A 733 -54.37 13.40 14.14
CA PRO A 733 -53.98 14.70 14.66
C PRO A 733 -55.23 15.50 15.06
N LYS A 734 -55.21 16.15 16.22
CA LYS A 734 -56.24 17.13 16.61
C LYS A 734 -55.82 18.53 16.18
N THR A 735 -56.12 18.88 14.93
CA THR A 735 -56.07 20.27 14.45
C THR A 735 -57.33 20.58 13.64
N SER A 736 -57.83 21.80 13.78
CA SER A 736 -59.01 22.32 13.08
C SER A 736 -58.59 23.13 11.85
N GLY A 737 -59.18 22.89 10.68
CA GLY A 737 -58.96 23.75 9.52
C GLY A 737 -59.29 23.13 8.17
N ASP A 738 -60.58 23.19 7.81
CA ASP A 738 -61.16 23.05 6.45
C ASP A 738 -60.94 21.74 5.65
N ASP A 739 -61.85 21.49 4.72
CA ASP A 739 -61.99 20.22 4.00
C ASP A 739 -61.64 20.38 2.51
N ARG A 740 -60.82 19.48 1.95
CA ARG A 740 -61.02 18.90 0.60
C ARG A 740 -60.02 17.79 0.23
N LEU A 741 -60.61 16.67 -0.21
CA LEU A 741 -60.06 15.73 -1.20
C LEU A 741 -58.69 15.08 -0.91
N SER A 742 -58.67 14.12 0.01
CA SER A 742 -57.64 13.06 0.02
C SER A 742 -58.27 11.69 0.28
N ALA A 743 -58.58 10.97 -0.80
CA ALA A 743 -59.11 9.60 -0.75
C ALA A 743 -58.01 8.59 -0.40
N LYS A 744 -57.53 8.63 0.84
CA LYS A 744 -56.41 7.79 1.30
C LYS A 744 -56.79 6.31 1.29
N SER A 745 -56.09 5.53 0.47
CA SER A 745 -56.17 4.07 0.44
C SER A 745 -55.95 3.50 1.83
N ARG A 746 -56.93 2.74 2.34
CA ARG A 746 -56.79 1.94 3.57
C ARG A 746 -56.38 0.52 3.19
N THR A 747 -55.11 0.22 3.37
CA THR A 747 -54.65 -1.18 3.44
C THR A 747 -55.14 -1.76 4.76
N TYR A 748 -55.91 -2.83 4.72
CA TYR A 748 -56.29 -3.56 5.94
C TYR A 748 -55.17 -4.54 6.34
N SER A 749 -54.92 -4.67 7.65
CA SER A 749 -54.01 -5.69 8.17
C SER A 749 -54.59 -7.09 7.89
N PRO A 750 -53.77 -8.06 7.45
CA PRO A 750 -54.22 -9.44 7.23
C PRO A 750 -54.54 -10.16 8.55
N LEU A 751 -54.00 -9.66 9.67
CA LEU A 751 -54.19 -10.19 11.01
C LEU A 751 -55.59 -9.88 11.53
N SER A 752 -56.24 -10.85 12.15
CA SER A 752 -57.49 -10.66 12.90
C SER A 752 -57.32 -9.67 14.06
N ALA A 753 -58.44 -9.16 14.61
CA ALA A 753 -58.40 -8.19 15.70
C ALA A 753 -57.96 -8.82 17.05
N ASP A 754 -58.21 -10.12 17.21
CA ASP A 754 -57.76 -10.95 18.33
C ASP A 754 -56.30 -11.45 18.18
N GLY A 755 -55.72 -11.44 16.98
CA GLY A 755 -54.37 -11.94 16.71
C GLY A 755 -54.24 -13.47 16.58
N GLU A 756 -55.34 -14.22 16.56
CA GLU A 756 -55.36 -15.68 16.40
C GLU A 756 -55.20 -16.12 14.93
N PHE A 757 -55.67 -15.31 13.98
CA PHE A 757 -55.74 -15.64 12.55
C PHE A 757 -54.96 -14.66 11.66
N VAL A 758 -54.41 -15.18 10.58
CA VAL A 758 -53.85 -14.41 9.46
C VAL A 758 -54.62 -14.74 8.18
N THR A 759 -55.06 -13.71 7.46
CA THR A 759 -55.65 -13.86 6.12
C THR A 759 -54.52 -14.13 5.14
N VAL A 760 -54.57 -15.23 4.40
CA VAL A 760 -53.50 -15.72 3.53
C VAL A 760 -53.99 -16.02 2.13
N ASP A 761 -53.09 -15.87 1.17
CA ASP A 761 -53.17 -16.41 -0.17
C ASP A 761 -52.16 -17.55 -0.30
N ALA A 762 -52.65 -18.75 -0.57
CA ALA A 762 -51.88 -19.99 -0.60
C ALA A 762 -51.88 -20.59 -2.02
N ILE A 763 -50.72 -20.73 -2.64
CA ILE A 763 -50.55 -21.21 -4.01
C ILE A 763 -50.49 -22.74 -4.00
N ALA A 764 -51.39 -23.37 -4.76
CA ALA A 764 -51.37 -24.82 -4.95
C ALA A 764 -50.23 -25.26 -5.88
N ALA A 765 -49.63 -26.41 -5.57
CA ALA A 765 -48.67 -27.08 -6.45
C ALA A 765 -49.36 -27.66 -7.70
N GLU A 766 -50.53 -28.28 -7.52
CA GLU A 766 -51.30 -28.95 -8.58
C GLU A 766 -52.82 -28.71 -8.44
N ASP A 767 -53.48 -29.37 -7.47
CA ASP A 767 -54.93 -29.26 -7.23
C ASP A 767 -55.25 -28.23 -6.12
N PRO A 768 -55.80 -27.04 -6.43
CA PRO A 768 -56.23 -26.07 -5.41
C PRO A 768 -57.44 -26.55 -4.60
N GLY A 769 -58.24 -27.48 -5.14
CA GLY A 769 -59.28 -28.17 -4.38
C GLY A 769 -58.72 -29.10 -3.30
N ARG A 770 -57.56 -29.74 -3.55
CA ARG A 770 -56.81 -30.51 -2.55
C ARG A 770 -56.23 -29.60 -1.48
N LEU A 771 -55.52 -28.54 -1.88
CA LEU A 771 -54.97 -27.58 -0.92
C LEU A 771 -56.06 -26.95 -0.05
N LEU A 772 -57.22 -26.60 -0.61
CA LEU A 772 -58.37 -26.09 0.16
C LEU A 772 -58.91 -27.11 1.17
N ARG A 773 -58.95 -28.40 0.84
CA ARG A 773 -59.35 -29.46 1.78
C ARG A 773 -58.33 -29.63 2.91
N GLU A 774 -57.04 -29.66 2.57
CA GLU A 774 -55.96 -29.81 3.55
C GLU A 774 -55.85 -28.60 4.49
N LEU A 775 -55.91 -27.37 3.98
CA LEU A 775 -55.92 -26.15 4.80
C LEU A 775 -57.18 -26.01 5.66
N ARG A 776 -58.37 -26.42 5.18
CA ARG A 776 -59.57 -26.49 6.04
C ARG A 776 -59.42 -27.51 7.17
N GLY A 777 -58.68 -28.60 6.94
CA GLY A 777 -58.27 -29.53 8.00
C GLY A 777 -57.35 -28.91 9.05
N LEU A 778 -56.62 -27.85 8.70
CA LEU A 778 -55.79 -27.03 9.59
C LEU A 778 -56.52 -25.78 10.14
N GLY A 779 -57.84 -25.69 9.97
CA GLY A 779 -58.67 -24.62 10.51
C GLY A 779 -58.88 -23.39 9.61
N LEU A 780 -58.56 -23.46 8.31
CA LEU A 780 -58.79 -22.34 7.38
C LEU A 780 -60.27 -21.95 7.26
N GLU A 781 -60.64 -20.81 7.83
CA GLU A 781 -61.98 -20.24 7.73
C GLU A 781 -62.16 -19.43 6.44
N GLY A 782 -63.41 -19.37 5.94
CA GLY A 782 -63.76 -18.59 4.75
C GLY A 782 -63.11 -19.08 3.44
N GLY A 783 -62.36 -20.19 3.48
CA GLY A 783 -61.49 -20.65 2.39
C GLY A 783 -62.20 -20.76 1.04
N ALA A 784 -61.72 -20.00 0.05
CA ALA A 784 -62.18 -19.98 -1.34
C ALA A 784 -61.03 -20.22 -2.32
N THR A 785 -61.33 -20.49 -3.59
CA THR A 785 -60.32 -20.73 -4.64
C THR A 785 -60.47 -19.75 -5.81
N ALA A 786 -59.38 -19.13 -6.23
CA ALA A 786 -59.28 -18.31 -7.44
C ALA A 786 -58.09 -18.78 -8.28
N GLY A 787 -58.37 -19.46 -9.40
CA GLY A 787 -57.32 -20.13 -10.17
C GLY A 787 -56.59 -21.18 -9.33
N ASN A 788 -55.26 -21.07 -9.24
CA ASN A 788 -54.40 -21.91 -8.40
C ASN A 788 -54.20 -21.37 -6.97
N VAL A 789 -54.85 -20.26 -6.59
CA VAL A 789 -54.74 -19.66 -5.25
C VAL A 789 -55.91 -20.11 -4.38
N VAL A 790 -55.61 -20.46 -3.14
CA VAL A 790 -56.56 -20.71 -2.05
C VAL A 790 -56.46 -19.57 -1.05
N SER A 791 -57.53 -18.80 -0.87
CA SER A 791 -57.55 -17.61 -0.01
C SER A 791 -58.45 -17.84 1.21
N GLY A 792 -58.03 -17.45 2.42
CA GLY A 792 -58.84 -17.59 3.63
C GLY A 792 -58.14 -17.14 4.91
N ARG A 793 -58.80 -17.27 6.07
CA ARG A 793 -58.21 -16.96 7.39
C ARG A 793 -57.63 -18.24 8.01
N LEU A 794 -56.32 -18.33 8.12
CA LEU A 794 -55.62 -19.47 8.72
C LEU A 794 -55.26 -19.16 10.18
N PRO A 795 -55.45 -20.08 11.15
CA PRO A 795 -54.92 -19.92 12.49
C PRO A 795 -53.39 -19.80 12.45
N ILE A 796 -52.83 -18.83 13.17
CA ILE A 796 -51.38 -18.56 13.12
C ILE A 796 -50.58 -19.71 13.74
N SER A 797 -51.16 -20.38 14.74
CA SER A 797 -50.67 -21.64 15.30
C SER A 797 -50.53 -22.78 14.27
N SER A 798 -51.33 -22.79 13.19
CA SER A 798 -51.32 -23.81 12.14
C SER A 798 -50.27 -23.57 11.04
N ILE A 799 -49.61 -22.41 10.99
CA ILE A 799 -48.68 -22.04 9.89
C ILE A 799 -47.61 -23.11 9.63
N LYS A 800 -46.96 -23.64 10.68
CA LYS A 800 -45.94 -24.69 10.54
C LYS A 800 -46.50 -26.02 10.00
N GLN A 801 -47.77 -26.31 10.25
CA GLN A 801 -48.43 -27.52 9.72
C GLN A 801 -48.82 -27.31 8.25
N ALA A 802 -49.23 -26.10 7.89
CA ALA A 802 -49.52 -25.73 6.50
C ALA A 802 -48.26 -25.73 5.63
N ALA A 803 -47.13 -25.25 6.15
CA ALA A 803 -45.82 -25.27 5.48
C ALA A 803 -45.35 -26.69 5.09
N ALA A 804 -45.82 -27.72 5.80
CA ALA A 804 -45.49 -29.13 5.55
C ALA A 804 -46.43 -29.85 4.56
N LEU A 805 -47.43 -29.16 3.99
CA LEU A 805 -48.37 -29.75 3.03
C LEU A 805 -47.74 -29.90 1.65
N SER A 806 -47.66 -31.12 1.13
CA SER A 806 -47.17 -31.39 -0.24
C SER A 806 -48.06 -30.85 -1.36
N SER A 807 -49.25 -30.31 -1.04
CA SER A 807 -50.10 -29.56 -1.98
C SER A 807 -49.80 -28.07 -2.05
N LEU A 808 -49.00 -27.53 -1.11
CA LEU A 808 -48.64 -26.12 -1.02
C LEU A 808 -47.33 -25.85 -1.78
N ARG A 809 -47.36 -24.87 -2.70
CA ARG A 809 -46.19 -24.37 -3.42
C ARG A 809 -45.63 -23.08 -2.83
N GLY A 810 -46.46 -22.32 -2.11
CA GLY A 810 -46.07 -21.11 -1.40
C GLY A 810 -47.26 -20.48 -0.67
N MET A 811 -47.03 -19.74 0.40
CA MET A 811 -48.08 -18.98 1.11
C MET A 811 -47.58 -17.58 1.48
N MET A 812 -48.48 -16.59 1.46
CA MET A 812 -48.20 -15.23 1.91
C MET A 812 -49.44 -14.58 2.55
N PRO A 813 -49.31 -13.54 3.39
CA PRO A 813 -50.46 -12.80 3.90
C PRO A 813 -51.19 -12.01 2.79
N SER A 814 -52.51 -11.93 2.87
CA SER A 814 -53.37 -11.27 1.87
C SER A 814 -53.77 -9.86 2.31
N TYR A 815 -53.32 -8.86 1.56
CA TYR A 815 -53.48 -7.43 1.91
C TYR A 815 -54.61 -6.76 1.11
N ALA A 816 -55.80 -6.68 1.70
CA ALA A 816 -56.93 -6.00 1.07
C ALA A 816 -56.73 -4.48 0.96
N ARG A 817 -56.86 -3.96 -0.27
CA ARG A 817 -56.93 -2.52 -0.59
C ARG A 817 -58.31 -2.20 -1.15
N THR A 818 -59.00 -1.20 -0.59
CA THR A 818 -60.32 -0.77 -1.07
C THR A 818 -60.27 0.65 -1.65
N SER A 819 -60.42 0.77 -2.96
CA SER A 819 -60.67 2.04 -3.67
C SER A 819 -62.16 2.16 -4.00
N VAL A 820 -62.96 2.61 -3.04
CA VAL A 820 -64.41 2.78 -3.22
C VAL A 820 -64.69 4.19 -3.73
N GLY A 821 -64.94 4.30 -5.04
CA GLY A 821 -65.68 5.43 -5.61
C GLY A 821 -67.18 5.17 -5.50
N SER A 822 -67.98 6.19 -5.20
CA SER A 822 -69.44 6.10 -5.20
C SER A 822 -69.98 6.01 -6.62
N ALA A 823 -70.76 4.96 -6.91
CA ALA A 823 -71.38 4.74 -8.21
C ALA A 823 -72.77 5.41 -8.29
N GLU A 824 -72.86 6.55 -8.98
CA GLU A 824 -74.13 7.18 -9.37
C GLU A 824 -74.07 7.61 -10.85
N SER A 825 -74.38 6.68 -11.77
CA SER A 825 -74.91 7.00 -13.11
C SER A 825 -75.31 5.73 -13.90
N GLU A 826 -76.61 5.57 -14.13
CA GLU A 826 -77.25 5.06 -15.35
C GLU A 826 -76.36 4.27 -16.36
N ALA A 827 -75.91 3.06 -16.00
CA ALA A 827 -75.23 2.14 -16.92
C ALA A 827 -75.55 0.64 -16.71
N ASP A 828 -76.23 0.27 -15.62
CA ASP A 828 -76.68 -1.11 -15.38
C ASP A 828 -78.04 -1.38 -16.07
N SER A 829 -78.00 -1.81 -17.34
CA SER A 829 -79.17 -2.36 -18.04
C SER A 829 -78.75 -3.24 -19.23
N ALA A 830 -79.26 -4.48 -19.23
CA ALA A 830 -78.97 -5.57 -20.16
C ALA A 830 -77.51 -6.15 -20.09
N HIS A 831 -77.28 -7.46 -20.22
CA HIS A 831 -78.22 -8.57 -20.45
C HIS A 831 -77.77 -9.86 -19.73
N TRP A 832 -78.71 -10.78 -19.50
CA TRP A 832 -78.51 -12.07 -18.82
C TRP A 832 -78.46 -13.24 -19.83
N GLN A 833 -77.80 -14.34 -19.43
CA GLN A 833 -77.87 -15.73 -19.96
C GLN A 833 -77.14 -16.13 -21.29
N PRO A 834 -76.90 -17.45 -21.53
CA PRO A 834 -75.76 -17.96 -22.34
C PRO A 834 -76.13 -19.04 -23.41
N GLU A 835 -75.14 -19.88 -23.80
CA GLU A 835 -75.19 -21.22 -24.43
C GLU A 835 -74.66 -21.44 -25.88
N GLN A 836 -73.77 -22.44 -25.98
CA GLN A 836 -73.62 -23.53 -26.97
C GLN A 836 -73.33 -23.33 -28.49
N LEU A 837 -72.55 -24.32 -29.01
CA LEU A 837 -72.39 -24.82 -30.41
C LEU A 837 -71.75 -23.89 -31.47
N GLY A 838 -70.96 -24.37 -32.45
CA GLY A 838 -70.37 -25.70 -32.68
C GLY A 838 -69.96 -25.94 -34.15
N PHE A 839 -69.06 -26.93 -34.42
CA PHE A 839 -68.70 -27.49 -35.75
C PHE A 839 -67.96 -26.54 -36.76
N HIS A 840 -67.11 -26.97 -37.72
CA HIS A 840 -66.27 -28.18 -37.94
C HIS A 840 -65.24 -27.94 -39.09
N LEU A 841 -64.34 -28.92 -39.37
CA LEU A 841 -63.41 -29.02 -40.54
C LEU A 841 -62.23 -28.00 -40.59
N GLY A 842 -61.04 -28.33 -41.14
CA GLY A 842 -60.52 -29.66 -41.53
C GLY A 842 -59.19 -29.70 -42.32
N VAL A 843 -58.26 -30.56 -41.88
CA VAL A 843 -57.31 -31.37 -42.70
C VAL A 843 -56.01 -30.74 -43.31
N ARG A 844 -54.87 -31.07 -42.66
CA ARG A 844 -53.52 -31.52 -43.17
C ARG A 844 -52.80 -30.82 -44.35
N GLY A 845 -51.48 -30.54 -44.17
CA GLY A 845 -50.55 -30.29 -45.30
C GLY A 845 -49.08 -29.91 -44.95
N ARG A 846 -48.23 -30.87 -44.56
CA ARG A 846 -46.74 -30.76 -44.47
C ARG A 846 -46.11 -31.63 -45.60
N PRO A 847 -44.78 -31.62 -45.89
CA PRO A 847 -43.69 -30.64 -45.66
C PRO A 847 -42.74 -30.46 -46.91
N VAL A 848 -41.53 -29.88 -46.77
CA VAL A 848 -40.19 -30.34 -47.31
C VAL A 848 -39.21 -29.24 -47.84
N ARG A 849 -38.02 -29.18 -47.18
CA ARG A 849 -36.63 -28.82 -47.61
C ARG A 849 -36.26 -27.63 -48.53
N ARG A 850 -35.36 -26.79 -47.97
CA ARG A 850 -34.07 -26.21 -48.49
C ARG A 850 -33.45 -26.92 -49.73
N PRO A 851 -32.69 -26.23 -50.63
CA PRO A 851 -31.31 -25.81 -50.32
C PRO A 851 -30.75 -24.51 -50.96
N SER A 852 -29.47 -24.26 -50.66
CA SER A 852 -28.57 -23.13 -50.98
C SER A 852 -28.12 -22.99 -52.46
N GLY A 853 -27.68 -21.79 -52.89
CA GLY A 853 -27.08 -21.58 -54.23
C GLY A 853 -26.39 -20.22 -54.52
N CYS A 854 -25.18 -20.04 -53.99
CA CYS A 854 -24.05 -19.15 -54.39
C CYS A 854 -24.11 -18.11 -55.57
N ARG A 855 -23.49 -16.93 -55.32
CA ARG A 855 -22.51 -16.17 -56.16
C ARG A 855 -22.94 -15.16 -57.27
N GLN A 856 -21.95 -14.31 -57.61
CA GLN A 856 -21.81 -13.32 -58.73
C GLN A 856 -22.43 -11.91 -58.53
N SER A 857 -21.84 -10.80 -59.03
CA SER A 857 -20.44 -10.52 -59.51
C SER A 857 -20.20 -9.02 -59.82
N GLY A 858 -18.95 -8.55 -59.77
CA GLY A 858 -18.45 -7.23 -60.23
C GLY A 858 -17.51 -6.59 -59.18
N GLY A 859 -16.32 -6.03 -59.48
CA GLY A 859 -15.68 -5.65 -60.76
C GLY A 859 -16.10 -4.23 -61.16
N SER A 860 -15.26 -3.19 -61.10
CA SER A 860 -14.06 -2.89 -61.92
C SER A 860 -13.59 -1.46 -61.57
N ASP A 861 -12.38 -0.91 -61.78
CA ASP A 861 -10.98 -1.37 -61.95
C ASP A 861 -10.07 -0.09 -61.99
N TYR A 862 -8.73 -0.23 -62.07
CA TYR A 862 -7.65 0.80 -62.19
C TYR A 862 -7.37 1.66 -60.92
N ALA A 863 -6.18 1.68 -60.28
CA ALA A 863 -4.74 1.68 -60.67
C ALA A 863 -4.14 3.12 -60.75
N ARG A 864 -2.86 3.39 -60.39
CA ARG A 864 -1.62 2.66 -60.74
C ARG A 864 -0.41 2.89 -59.79
N ARG A 865 0.38 1.81 -59.60
CA ARG A 865 1.87 1.68 -59.47
C ARG A 865 2.59 2.39 -58.29
N HIS A 866 3.49 1.78 -57.50
CA HIS A 866 4.68 0.89 -57.74
C HIS A 866 5.96 1.60 -58.21
N PRO A 867 7.18 1.10 -57.89
CA PRO A 867 7.57 0.12 -56.83
C PRO A 867 8.97 0.34 -56.16
N ALA A 868 9.38 -0.65 -55.35
CA ALA A 868 10.73 -1.24 -55.22
C ALA A 868 11.71 -0.66 -54.17
N ARG A 869 12.58 -1.47 -53.53
CA ARG A 869 12.70 -2.96 -53.47
C ARG A 869 13.43 -3.41 -52.19
N ARG A 870 13.29 -4.71 -51.86
CA ARG A 870 14.06 -5.40 -50.82
C ARG A 870 15.56 -5.41 -51.13
N LEU A 871 16.38 -5.38 -50.09
CA LEU A 871 17.20 -6.55 -49.73
C LEU A 871 16.92 -6.91 -48.26
#